data_AF-A0A938IQ43-F1
#
_entry.id   AF-A0A938IQ43-F1
#
_cell.length_a   1.000
_cell.length_b   1.000
_cell.length_c   1.000
_cell.angle_alpha   90.00
_cell.angle_beta   90.00
_cell.angle_gamma   90.00
#
_symmetry.space_group_name_H-M   'P 1'
#
loop_
_entity.id
_entity.type
_entity.pdbx_description
1 polymer ?
#
loop_
_entity_poly.entity_id
_entity_poly.type
_entity_poly.pdbx_seq_one_letter_code
_entity_poly.pdbx_strand_id
1 'polypeptide(L)'
;MSRRTTRYPLRSQVPSPQRRRRRAARAHVSGTARRLLLEMLEFRTLLAVDFVVMNTDDSGSGSLRQAILDSNASSGPDAIVFNIPGAGPHTIRPTSELPVVTDPIVIDGYSQPGSSENTLGIGPDSPGHVLGDGHNGVLNIELDGSLAGPFANGLVLAGGSSTIRGLVINQWDGNGLVLSGDGNTVAGNFIGTDLSGTVARPNATGGDPISWDWSSLAGIDVRSGNNTIGGITPADRNLVSGNGGNGISVGGWYLPYQPTNNRIVGNLVGTDRTGTLPLGNASAGIVASHSWSDLFVGGSTPAERNIVAATTGTRSFIFDNWETGGILALDGSNATIQGNFVGTDVTGTQPLGNVTYGVAVGFVANALIGGTEPGEGNLVADSSYMGMFLHSGTGYFVRGNTLGTNLAGTAALGEQSVGIFVHDCDVTIGGTDAGAGNLISGSSGVGLAIQVSDGPIVQGNRIGTDRAGTTSIGNAVGIDLANGVSGAVIGGAAPGAGNLVSGNQYHGILLKHSDVGGNVIQGNRIGTDLSGTSAVPNGLTGVVLYEGTHDNKVGGALPGEGNLISGNSEFGIVVSNASSNTIEGNSIGTDVTGTFAIGNLLGGVILGSSSGTRIGSNIDGLDDAAEANRIAHNGGTGVAIIDGGTGNSIRGNAIESNGGPGIDLGWDGVTPNDPGDTDTGDNALQNFPVLQSARTGGQTRVTGSLGSNPATAYVIDFYANETADPLGYGEGSRYLGSIDVTTDGSGNIDFDAVLAAPVAVGEWITATATERTTGNTSEFSAASDAIPNVAPTITSFASNHPDVCASSSDGWVTISGSLTDPDSDSHTVIIDWGDGTTDSASVNQLDDTFSGGHHYAGGGIYTVTATAFDGDGNESAPVLTMGVVQGVGLVGGSLYVIGTPSADRVTVHAQGNGRLKVHADFLQGGPFVTFSAADVEILLAYLCGGDDRMTVNGNVGVQAILQGGDGDDRLIAGGGPTVLLGGGGNDELLGGGANDILIGGLGRDRLSGGRGDDALLGGSASNEDDVDALLAALAVWASSDDYATRVAAMDAIFSVADDEDEDELTGGAGRDLFFGGLGDRLRDRATGCNPETVL
;
A
#
# COMPACT_ATOMS: atom_id res chain seq x y z
N MET A 1 -49.97 12.33 17.27
CA MET A 1 -50.52 13.49 18.00
C MET A 1 -49.37 14.46 18.26
N SER A 2 -49.25 15.54 17.46
CA SER A 2 -49.53 16.94 17.84
C SER A 2 -48.59 17.49 18.93
N ARG A 3 -47.74 18.51 18.75
CA ARG A 3 -47.67 19.60 17.74
C ARG A 3 -46.38 20.43 17.93
N ARG A 4 -45.70 20.75 16.81
CA ARG A 4 -45.26 22.09 16.32
C ARG A 4 -44.05 22.80 17.00
N THR A 5 -43.10 23.46 16.32
CA THR A 5 -42.94 23.88 14.91
C THR A 5 -41.58 24.59 14.66
N THR A 6 -40.86 24.24 13.57
CA THR A 6 -40.22 25.07 12.49
C THR A 6 -39.32 26.27 12.82
N ARG A 7 -38.25 26.66 12.08
CA ARG A 7 -37.81 26.47 10.68
C ARG A 7 -36.40 27.08 10.47
N TYR A 8 -35.62 26.51 9.54
CA TYR A 8 -34.44 27.07 8.83
C TYR A 8 -34.85 28.15 7.77
N PRO A 9 -33.93 28.98 7.21
CA PRO A 9 -33.24 28.61 5.95
C PRO A 9 -31.80 29.14 5.73
N LEU A 10 -31.12 28.48 4.78
CA LEU A 10 -29.82 28.75 4.14
C LEU A 10 -29.76 30.03 3.28
N ARG A 11 -28.56 30.64 3.11
CA ARG A 11 -27.95 30.96 1.78
C ARG A 11 -26.53 31.58 1.83
N SER A 12 -25.60 30.87 1.19
CA SER A 12 -24.51 31.27 0.26
C SER A 12 -23.93 32.71 0.21
N GLN A 13 -22.60 32.85 0.23
CA GLN A 13 -21.72 33.19 -0.93
C GLN A 13 -20.27 33.56 -0.51
N VAL A 14 -19.31 33.17 -1.34
CA VAL A 14 -17.83 33.28 -1.25
C VAL A 14 -17.35 34.72 -1.57
N PRO A 15 -16.19 35.21 -1.06
CA PRO A 15 -14.96 35.25 -1.87
C PRO A 15 -13.62 35.02 -1.10
N SER A 16 -12.65 34.45 -1.81
CA SER A 16 -11.21 34.39 -1.50
C SER A 16 -10.52 35.77 -1.74
N PRO A 17 -9.18 35.91 -1.77
CA PRO A 17 -8.15 35.62 -0.76
C PRO A 17 -7.19 36.82 -0.56
N GLN A 18 -6.76 37.18 0.67
CA GLN A 18 -5.56 38.05 0.82
C GLN A 18 -4.70 37.74 2.06
N ARG A 19 -3.49 37.25 1.75
CA ARG A 19 -2.20 37.54 2.40
C ARG A 19 -2.11 37.36 3.93
N ARG A 20 -1.69 36.17 4.36
CA ARG A 20 -0.80 36.05 5.53
C ARG A 20 0.60 35.66 5.11
N ARG A 21 1.51 36.60 5.38
CA ARG A 21 2.95 36.53 5.10
C ARG A 21 3.57 35.38 5.89
N ARG A 22 4.41 34.61 5.19
CA ARG A 22 5.45 33.73 5.76
C ARG A 22 6.33 34.51 6.74
N ARG A 23 6.51 33.98 7.94
CA ARG A 23 7.70 34.06 8.82
C ARG A 23 7.72 32.73 9.57
N ALA A 24 8.47 31.71 9.16
CA ALA A 24 9.90 31.54 9.44
C ALA A 24 10.23 31.81 10.92
N ALA A 25 9.96 30.83 11.79
CA ALA A 25 10.54 30.77 13.13
C ALA A 25 11.92 30.12 13.01
N ARG A 26 12.94 30.97 12.83
CA ARG A 26 14.34 30.64 13.00
C ARG A 26 14.71 30.96 14.45
N ALA A 27 15.35 29.98 15.10
CA ALA A 27 16.35 30.10 16.17
C ALA A 27 16.18 31.26 17.17
N HIS A 28 15.73 30.94 18.38
CA HIS A 28 16.00 31.78 19.55
C HIS A 28 17.45 31.56 19.99
N VAL A 29 18.34 32.40 19.43
CA VAL A 29 19.63 32.71 20.02
C VAL A 29 19.37 33.50 21.30
N SER A 30 19.83 32.96 22.42
CA SER A 30 19.89 33.59 23.74
C SER A 30 20.60 34.94 23.66
N GLY A 31 19.83 36.02 23.84
CA GLY A 31 20.33 37.37 23.99
C GLY A 31 20.90 37.57 25.39
N THR A 32 22.20 37.86 25.43
CA THR A 32 22.98 38.25 26.60
C THR A 32 22.39 39.52 27.24
N ALA A 33 21.67 39.36 28.34
CA ALA A 33 21.37 40.46 29.26
C ALA A 33 22.49 40.52 30.31
N ARG A 34 23.51 41.35 30.04
CA ARG A 34 24.40 41.89 31.07
C ARG A 34 23.54 42.67 32.07
N ARG A 35 23.27 42.09 33.24
CA ARG A 35 22.87 42.86 34.44
C ARG A 35 24.13 43.30 35.17
N LEU A 36 24.26 44.62 35.29
CA LEU A 36 25.29 45.32 36.05
C LEU A 36 25.24 44.93 37.53
N LEU A 37 26.42 44.65 38.09
CA LEU A 37 26.71 44.73 39.53
C LEU A 37 26.46 46.16 40.03
N LEU A 38 25.59 46.34 41.04
CA LEU A 38 25.87 47.08 42.29
C LEU A 38 24.63 47.11 43.20
N GLU A 39 24.85 46.77 44.47
CA GLU A 39 24.06 47.07 45.68
C GLU A 39 22.64 46.49 45.84
N MET A 40 22.58 45.29 46.43
CA MET A 40 21.70 45.04 47.57
C MET A 40 22.54 44.42 48.70
N LEU A 41 23.09 45.31 49.54
CA LEU A 41 23.66 44.97 50.83
C LEU A 41 22.50 44.69 51.81
N GLU A 42 22.64 43.63 52.60
CA GLU A 42 21.85 43.22 53.77
C GLU A 42 20.47 42.55 53.53
N PHE A 43 20.50 41.28 53.13
CA PHE A 43 19.72 40.31 53.90
C PHE A 43 20.46 40.14 55.23
N ARG A 44 19.80 40.45 56.35
CA ARG A 44 20.30 40.00 57.65
C ARG A 44 20.27 38.48 57.64
N THR A 45 21.42 37.89 57.34
CA THR A 45 21.78 36.55 57.77
C THR A 45 21.61 36.51 59.28
N LEU A 46 20.62 35.75 59.76
CA LEU A 46 20.86 35.03 61.01
C LEU A 46 22.13 34.21 60.75
N LEU A 47 23.21 34.56 61.44
CA LEU A 47 24.50 33.89 61.32
C LEU A 47 24.27 32.39 61.56
N ALA A 48 24.56 31.56 60.55
CA ALA A 48 24.71 30.13 60.78
C ALA A 48 25.75 29.93 61.87
N VAL A 49 25.45 29.11 62.86
CA VAL A 49 26.40 28.77 63.92
C VAL A 49 27.21 27.57 63.45
N ASP A 50 28.53 27.76 63.36
CA ASP A 50 29.46 26.67 63.06
C ASP A 50 29.77 25.91 64.36
N PHE A 51 29.30 24.67 64.46
CA PHE A 51 29.68 23.73 65.50
C PHE A 51 30.87 22.89 65.02
N VAL A 52 32.04 23.15 65.63
CA VAL A 52 33.30 22.54 65.19
C VAL A 52 33.58 21.23 65.93
N VAL A 53 33.71 20.14 65.18
CA VAL A 53 34.19 18.84 65.68
C VAL A 53 35.71 18.85 65.69
N MET A 54 36.30 18.57 66.85
CA MET A 54 37.74 18.69 67.11
C MET A 54 38.39 17.39 67.62
N ASN A 55 37.61 16.36 67.94
CA ASN A 55 38.12 15.06 68.37
C ASN A 55 37.22 13.92 67.87
N THR A 56 37.72 12.69 68.00
CA THR A 56 37.02 11.46 67.60
C THR A 56 36.30 10.78 68.78
N ASP A 57 36.13 11.49 69.90
CA ASP A 57 35.49 10.92 71.09
C ASP A 57 33.99 10.70 70.81
N ASP A 58 33.39 9.68 71.42
CA ASP A 58 31.95 9.37 71.25
C ASP A 58 31.03 10.47 71.82
N SER A 59 31.47 11.18 72.85
CA SER A 59 30.68 12.23 73.52
C SER A 59 31.57 13.27 74.21
N GLY A 60 30.96 14.39 74.61
CA GLY A 60 31.64 15.49 75.28
C GLY A 60 32.11 16.60 74.32
N SER A 61 32.67 17.67 74.89
CA SER A 61 33.07 18.87 74.14
C SER A 61 33.98 18.53 72.96
N GLY A 62 33.64 19.03 71.77
CA GLY A 62 34.41 18.81 70.53
C GLY A 62 34.12 17.48 69.82
N SER A 63 33.24 16.63 70.33
CA SER A 63 32.75 15.43 69.64
C SER A 63 31.61 15.75 68.66
N LEU A 64 31.42 14.89 67.64
CA LEU A 64 30.27 14.99 66.72
C LEU A 64 28.93 14.89 67.45
N ARG A 65 28.81 13.97 68.43
CA ARG A 65 27.59 13.82 69.23
C ARG A 65 27.21 15.13 69.93
N GLN A 66 28.19 15.79 70.54
CA GLN A 66 27.94 17.07 71.21
C GLN A 66 27.58 18.17 70.20
N ALA A 67 28.25 18.22 69.04
CA ALA A 67 27.93 19.18 67.98
C ALA A 67 26.48 19.03 67.48
N ILE A 68 25.98 17.80 67.32
CA ILE A 68 24.57 17.55 66.97
C ILE A 68 23.63 18.04 68.08
N LEU A 69 23.93 17.74 69.35
CA LEU A 69 23.11 18.19 70.47
C LEU A 69 23.07 19.72 70.58
N ASP A 70 24.21 20.37 70.37
CA ASP A 70 24.33 21.83 70.43
C ASP A 70 23.58 22.50 69.27
N SER A 71 23.65 21.91 68.07
CA SER A 71 22.86 22.37 66.91
C SER A 71 21.36 22.15 67.11
N ASN A 72 20.93 20.99 67.60
CA ASN A 72 19.51 20.77 67.93
C ASN A 72 18.97 21.72 69.02
N ALA A 73 19.86 22.34 69.80
CA ALA A 73 19.50 23.36 70.80
C ALA A 73 19.58 24.80 70.23
N SER A 74 20.07 24.96 69.00
CA SER A 74 20.20 26.20 68.25
C SER A 74 19.08 26.30 67.22
N SER A 75 18.53 27.51 67.05
CA SER A 75 17.44 27.73 66.08
C SER A 75 17.99 28.43 64.83
N GLY A 76 17.79 27.82 63.66
CA GLY A 76 18.21 28.39 62.38
C GLY A 76 19.09 27.42 61.59
N PRO A 77 19.54 27.80 60.38
CA PRO A 77 20.42 26.96 59.59
C PRO A 77 21.80 26.90 60.25
N ASP A 78 22.13 25.76 60.83
CA ASP A 78 23.42 25.52 61.46
C ASP A 78 24.38 24.76 60.54
N ALA A 79 25.67 24.77 60.87
CA ALA A 79 26.67 23.95 60.18
C ALA A 79 27.52 23.17 61.19
N ILE A 80 27.74 21.89 60.93
CA ILE A 80 28.77 21.08 61.59
C ILE A 80 29.95 20.99 60.64
N VAL A 81 31.10 21.47 61.11
CA VAL A 81 32.38 21.44 60.39
C VAL A 81 33.43 20.68 61.20
N PHE A 82 34.41 20.11 60.53
CA PHE A 82 35.44 19.25 61.12
C PHE A 82 36.79 19.94 61.05
N ASN A 83 37.50 19.96 62.18
CA ASN A 83 38.88 20.43 62.28
C ASN A 83 39.63 19.59 63.32
N ILE A 84 39.59 18.27 63.15
CA ILE A 84 40.24 17.32 64.04
C ILE A 84 41.76 17.42 63.82
N PRO A 85 42.56 17.66 64.86
CA PRO A 85 44.02 17.76 64.71
C PRO A 85 44.66 16.45 64.30
N GLY A 86 45.60 16.51 63.35
CA GLY A 86 46.35 15.35 62.87
C GLY A 86 46.43 15.32 61.34
N ALA A 87 47.20 14.39 60.80
CA ALA A 87 47.23 14.11 59.37
C ALA A 87 46.55 12.77 59.09
N GLY A 88 45.87 12.66 57.95
CA GLY A 88 45.19 11.44 57.53
C GLY A 88 43.73 11.39 57.97
N PRO A 89 43.06 10.25 57.76
CA PRO A 89 41.65 10.08 58.08
C PRO A 89 41.39 10.02 59.58
N HIS A 90 40.22 10.49 59.98
CA HIS A 90 39.72 10.51 61.34
C HIS A 90 38.45 9.66 61.44
N THR A 91 38.56 8.52 62.11
CA THR A 91 37.43 7.62 62.37
C THR A 91 36.79 7.96 63.71
N ILE A 92 35.52 8.36 63.67
CA ILE A 92 34.64 8.55 64.83
C ILE A 92 33.89 7.22 65.03
N ARG A 93 34.00 6.64 66.23
CA ARG A 93 33.33 5.37 66.58
C ARG A 93 32.31 5.55 67.70
N PRO A 94 31.06 5.90 67.38
CA PRO A 94 30.02 6.04 68.38
C PRO A 94 29.77 4.72 69.13
N THR A 95 29.53 4.80 70.44
CA THR A 95 29.23 3.61 71.28
C THR A 95 27.72 3.34 71.43
N SER A 96 26.91 4.21 70.84
CA SER A 96 25.45 4.13 70.73
C SER A 96 25.00 4.96 69.53
N GLU A 97 23.75 4.78 69.08
CA GLU A 97 23.13 5.60 68.04
C GLU A 97 23.36 7.11 68.29
N LEU A 98 23.68 7.85 67.24
CA LEU A 98 23.86 9.30 67.33
C LEU A 98 22.50 9.99 67.59
N PRO A 99 22.48 11.18 68.22
CA PRO A 99 21.24 11.91 68.44
C PRO A 99 20.55 12.21 67.10
N VAL A 100 19.23 12.09 67.08
CA VAL A 100 18.41 12.47 65.91
C VAL A 100 18.60 13.96 65.63
N VAL A 101 18.83 14.32 64.38
CA VAL A 101 18.92 15.72 63.92
C VAL A 101 17.51 16.27 63.78
N THR A 102 17.14 17.25 64.60
CA THR A 102 15.78 17.79 64.69
C THR A 102 15.61 19.15 64.01
N ASP A 103 16.70 19.83 63.66
CA ASP A 103 16.69 21.12 62.97
C ASP A 103 17.54 21.09 61.68
N PRO A 104 17.26 21.95 60.68
CA PRO A 104 18.00 22.00 59.43
C PRO A 104 19.49 22.29 59.63
N ILE A 105 20.34 21.39 59.12
CA ILE A 105 21.78 21.47 59.33
C ILE A 105 22.59 21.11 58.08
N VAL A 106 23.75 21.72 57.92
CA VAL A 106 24.79 21.25 56.99
C VAL A 106 25.87 20.51 57.76
N ILE A 107 26.02 19.21 57.55
CA ILE A 107 27.17 18.45 58.05
C ILE A 107 28.18 18.30 56.91
N ASP A 108 29.29 19.05 56.98
CA ASP A 108 30.27 19.14 55.90
C ASP A 108 31.60 18.47 56.27
N GLY A 109 31.75 17.19 55.93
CA GLY A 109 33.00 16.44 56.08
C GLY A 109 34.16 16.98 55.22
N TYR A 110 33.87 17.70 54.12
CA TYR A 110 34.91 18.32 53.29
C TYR A 110 35.61 19.50 53.97
N SER A 111 35.05 20.03 55.07
CA SER A 111 35.70 21.05 55.88
C SER A 111 36.94 20.54 56.62
N GLN A 112 37.10 19.22 56.81
CA GLN A 112 38.30 18.64 57.41
C GLN A 112 39.53 18.91 56.53
N PRO A 113 40.61 19.47 57.10
CA PRO A 113 41.87 19.65 56.37
C PRO A 113 42.36 18.37 55.69
N GLY A 114 42.68 18.48 54.40
CA GLY A 114 43.12 17.36 53.55
C GLY A 114 42.00 16.68 52.76
N SER A 115 40.74 17.05 52.97
CA SER A 115 39.62 16.58 52.16
C SER A 115 39.43 17.40 50.88
N SER A 116 38.82 16.79 49.86
CA SER A 116 38.52 17.43 48.58
C SER A 116 37.29 16.82 47.92
N GLU A 117 36.44 17.66 47.33
CA GLU A 117 35.28 17.22 46.55
C GLU A 117 35.68 16.46 45.29
N ASN A 118 34.76 15.63 44.78
CA ASN A 118 34.90 15.02 43.47
C ASN A 118 34.78 16.05 42.34
N THR A 119 35.61 15.89 41.32
CA THR A 119 35.67 16.79 40.16
C THR A 119 35.39 16.08 38.84
N LEU A 120 35.18 14.76 38.86
CA LEU A 120 35.06 13.95 37.67
C LEU A 120 33.61 13.85 37.16
N GLY A 121 33.43 14.04 35.85
CA GLY A 121 32.18 13.72 35.15
C GLY A 121 31.82 12.23 35.22
N ILE A 122 30.69 11.83 34.65
CA ILE A 122 30.25 10.42 34.62
C ILE A 122 29.98 9.94 33.20
N GLY A 123 30.56 8.79 32.86
CA GLY A 123 30.38 8.17 31.57
C GLY A 123 30.99 8.91 30.38
N PRO A 124 30.92 8.29 29.19
CA PRO A 124 31.71 8.68 28.03
C PRO A 124 31.30 10.02 27.40
N ASP A 125 30.10 10.50 27.70
CA ASP A 125 29.49 11.73 27.21
C ASP A 125 29.64 12.93 28.17
N SER A 126 30.27 12.75 29.34
CA SER A 126 30.52 13.85 30.28
C SER A 126 31.77 14.67 29.92
N PRO A 127 31.72 16.02 30.02
CA PRO A 127 32.89 16.88 29.88
C PRO A 127 33.99 16.52 30.90
N GLY A 128 35.23 16.34 30.43
CA GLY A 128 36.39 16.07 31.29
C GLY A 128 36.48 14.63 31.83
N HIS A 129 35.65 13.70 31.35
CA HIS A 129 35.73 12.29 31.70
C HIS A 129 37.05 11.65 31.20
N VAL A 130 37.79 11.04 32.12
CA VAL A 130 38.87 10.08 31.83
C VAL A 130 38.29 8.69 32.03
N LEU A 131 38.47 7.79 31.05
CA LEU A 131 37.95 6.42 31.11
C LEU A 131 38.40 5.74 32.41
N GLY A 132 37.43 5.32 33.23
CA GLY A 132 37.68 4.54 34.44
C GLY A 132 37.81 5.32 35.75
N ASP A 133 37.47 6.62 35.78
CA ASP A 133 37.51 7.42 37.00
C ASP A 133 36.11 7.96 37.37
N GLY A 134 35.34 7.18 38.12
CA GLY A 134 34.00 7.54 38.58
C GLY A 134 33.95 8.53 39.75
N HIS A 135 34.98 8.59 40.61
CA HIS A 135 35.03 9.49 41.75
C HIS A 135 36.47 9.69 42.28
N ASN A 136 36.92 10.93 42.42
CA ASN A 136 38.26 11.27 42.95
C ASN A 136 38.26 12.09 44.25
N GLY A 137 37.09 12.30 44.86
CA GLY A 137 37.01 12.98 46.15
C GLY A 137 37.82 12.26 47.23
N VAL A 138 38.39 13.04 48.14
CA VAL A 138 39.15 12.58 49.30
C VAL A 138 38.34 12.91 50.56
N LEU A 139 37.80 11.87 51.19
CA LEU A 139 37.00 11.99 52.40
C LEU A 139 37.87 11.54 53.58
N ASN A 140 38.02 12.40 54.60
CA ASN A 140 38.85 12.11 55.77
C ASN A 140 38.05 11.92 57.04
N ILE A 141 36.72 11.99 57.00
CA ILE A 141 35.86 11.74 58.16
C ILE A 141 35.11 10.43 57.93
N GLU A 142 35.34 9.47 58.81
CA GLU A 142 34.64 8.17 58.81
C GLU A 142 33.77 8.05 60.06
N LEU A 143 32.48 7.76 59.86
CA LEU A 143 31.52 7.39 60.89
C LEU A 143 31.36 5.87 60.89
N ASP A 144 32.09 5.22 61.79
CA ASP A 144 32.15 3.76 61.94
C ASP A 144 31.21 3.30 63.06
N GLY A 145 30.09 2.69 62.66
CA GLY A 145 29.02 2.21 63.54
C GLY A 145 29.30 0.91 64.28
N SER A 146 30.48 0.30 64.12
CA SER A 146 30.77 -1.05 64.63
C SER A 146 30.63 -1.24 66.15
N LEU A 147 30.58 -0.15 66.92
CA LEU A 147 30.40 -0.14 68.38
C LEU A 147 29.03 0.39 68.83
N ALA A 148 28.15 0.82 67.93
CA ALA A 148 26.89 1.49 68.26
C ALA A 148 25.80 0.54 68.79
N GLY A 149 25.97 -0.77 68.58
CA GLY A 149 25.02 -1.80 68.99
C GLY A 149 24.04 -2.21 67.88
N PRO A 150 23.21 -3.23 68.15
CA PRO A 150 22.27 -3.77 67.17
C PRO A 150 21.21 -2.73 66.78
N PHE A 151 20.79 -2.75 65.52
CA PHE A 151 19.76 -1.88 64.93
C PHE A 151 20.05 -0.38 64.95
N ALA A 152 21.23 0.04 65.41
CA ALA A 152 21.60 1.44 65.48
C ALA A 152 21.77 2.01 64.05
N ASN A 153 21.14 3.16 63.79
CA ASN A 153 21.33 3.90 62.54
C ASN A 153 22.50 4.89 62.67
N GLY A 154 23.11 5.24 61.55
CA GLY A 154 24.21 6.20 61.52
C GLY A 154 23.77 7.62 61.82
N LEU A 155 23.02 8.21 60.90
CA LEU A 155 22.42 9.55 61.08
C LEU A 155 20.93 9.49 60.76
N VAL A 156 20.11 10.15 61.58
CA VAL A 156 18.66 10.27 61.37
C VAL A 156 18.30 11.74 61.24
N LEU A 157 17.83 12.15 60.06
CA LEU A 157 17.47 13.54 59.75
C LEU A 157 15.94 13.70 59.84
N ALA A 158 15.46 14.19 60.97
CA ALA A 158 14.03 14.42 61.22
C ALA A 158 13.60 15.88 61.01
N GLY A 159 14.53 16.84 61.13
CA GLY A 159 14.24 18.27 60.93
C GLY A 159 13.98 18.69 59.48
N GLY A 160 14.45 17.90 58.51
CA GLY A 160 14.37 18.23 57.09
C GLY A 160 15.37 19.31 56.66
N SER A 161 15.35 19.68 55.37
CA SER A 161 16.19 20.74 54.76
C SER A 161 17.68 20.67 55.11
N SER A 162 18.18 19.48 55.42
CA SER A 162 19.55 19.26 55.88
C SER A 162 20.44 18.78 54.74
N THR A 163 21.74 19.09 54.78
CA THR A 163 22.71 18.63 53.80
C THR A 163 23.79 17.80 54.49
N ILE A 164 23.99 16.56 54.03
CA ILE A 164 25.06 15.68 54.51
C ILE A 164 26.05 15.47 53.38
N ARG A 165 27.32 15.82 53.60
CA ARG A 165 28.35 15.71 52.55
C ARG A 165 29.75 15.41 53.05
N GLY A 166 30.54 14.73 52.21
CA GLY A 166 31.96 14.47 52.44
C GLY A 166 32.27 13.47 53.55
N LEU A 167 31.33 12.60 53.91
CA LEU A 167 31.47 11.60 54.97
C LEU A 167 31.57 10.18 54.42
N VAL A 168 32.37 9.35 55.09
CA VAL A 168 32.28 7.89 54.96
C VAL A 168 31.40 7.36 56.08
N ILE A 169 30.32 6.65 55.77
CA ILE A 169 29.35 6.13 56.74
C ILE A 169 29.23 4.63 56.56
N ASN A 170 29.71 3.86 57.55
CA ASN A 170 29.86 2.42 57.39
C ASN A 170 29.70 1.63 58.71
N GLN A 171 29.53 0.31 58.58
CA GLN A 171 29.45 -0.66 59.68
C GLN A 171 28.33 -0.40 60.71
N TRP A 172 27.23 0.22 60.29
CA TRP A 172 26.02 0.35 61.10
C TRP A 172 25.17 -0.93 61.00
N ASP A 173 24.72 -1.48 62.13
CA ASP A 173 23.86 -2.67 62.11
C ASP A 173 22.48 -2.35 61.50
N GLY A 174 21.95 -1.14 61.75
CA GLY A 174 20.82 -0.54 61.05
C GLY A 174 21.24 0.27 59.81
N ASN A 175 20.45 1.26 59.42
CA ASN A 175 20.67 2.04 58.21
C ASN A 175 21.86 3.00 58.35
N GLY A 176 22.59 3.24 57.26
CA GLY A 176 23.66 4.24 57.27
C GLY A 176 23.12 5.65 57.49
N LEU A 177 22.08 6.01 56.73
CA LEU A 177 21.40 7.30 56.80
C LEU A 177 19.88 7.11 56.70
N VAL A 178 19.12 7.83 57.53
CA VAL A 178 17.64 7.82 57.53
C VAL A 178 17.10 9.23 57.31
N LEU A 179 16.30 9.44 56.27
CA LEU A 179 15.69 10.72 55.92
C LEU A 179 14.20 10.72 56.31
N SER A 180 13.89 11.24 57.51
CA SER A 180 12.53 11.27 58.07
C SER A 180 11.85 12.64 58.01
N GLY A 181 12.58 13.73 57.72
CA GLY A 181 12.03 15.06 57.44
C GLY A 181 12.21 15.45 55.97
N ASP A 182 11.39 16.35 55.44
CA ASP A 182 11.41 16.68 54.00
C ASP A 182 12.60 17.55 53.58
N GLY A 183 13.00 17.47 52.31
CA GLY A 183 13.89 18.47 51.70
C GLY A 183 15.38 18.27 51.93
N ASN A 184 15.83 17.09 52.37
CA ASN A 184 17.26 16.86 52.62
C ASN A 184 18.05 16.63 51.31
N THR A 185 19.36 16.90 51.38
CA THR A 185 20.33 16.61 50.33
C THR A 185 21.44 15.71 50.86
N VAL A 186 21.70 14.60 50.17
CA VAL A 186 22.82 13.69 50.45
C VAL A 186 23.79 13.79 49.30
N ALA A 187 25.00 14.32 49.52
CA ALA A 187 25.91 14.69 48.44
C ALA A 187 27.36 14.28 48.71
N GLY A 188 28.01 13.58 47.78
CA GLY A 188 29.45 13.33 47.85
C GLY A 188 29.90 12.45 49.03
N ASN A 189 29.06 11.53 49.50
CA ASN A 189 29.37 10.62 50.61
C ASN A 189 29.73 9.22 50.11
N PHE A 190 30.51 8.47 50.91
CA PHE A 190 30.75 7.04 50.72
C PHE A 190 29.96 6.26 51.77
N ILE A 191 29.01 5.44 51.35
CA ILE A 191 28.04 4.77 52.23
C ILE A 191 28.13 3.25 52.00
N GLY A 192 28.56 2.54 53.03
CA GLY A 192 28.75 1.08 53.00
C GLY A 192 30.15 0.62 52.54
N THR A 193 31.09 1.55 52.39
CA THR A 193 32.48 1.26 51.97
C THR A 193 33.49 1.84 52.95
N ASP A 194 34.76 1.44 52.82
CA ASP A 194 35.87 2.08 53.52
C ASP A 194 36.26 3.43 52.90
N LEU A 195 37.21 4.13 53.53
CA LEU A 195 37.75 5.41 53.05
C LEU A 195 38.32 5.37 51.62
N SER A 196 38.71 4.19 51.14
CA SER A 196 39.18 4.05 49.77
C SER A 196 38.03 4.00 48.76
N GLY A 197 36.83 3.56 49.18
CA GLY A 197 35.69 3.31 48.29
C GLY A 197 35.84 2.03 47.45
N THR A 198 36.76 1.14 47.81
CA THR A 198 37.02 -0.12 47.09
C THR A 198 36.80 -1.38 47.93
N VAL A 199 36.59 -1.23 49.25
CA VAL A 199 36.31 -2.35 50.16
C VAL A 199 34.95 -2.15 50.83
N ALA A 200 34.11 -3.18 50.80
CA ALA A 200 32.81 -3.17 51.45
C ALA A 200 32.96 -3.14 52.98
N ARG A 201 32.20 -2.26 53.61
CA ARG A 201 32.05 -2.06 55.06
C ARG A 201 30.55 -1.90 55.34
N PRO A 202 29.79 -2.99 55.28
CA PRO A 202 28.35 -2.93 55.11
C PRO A 202 27.65 -2.18 56.24
N ASN A 203 26.75 -1.27 55.88
CA ASN A 203 25.62 -0.89 56.74
C ASN A 203 24.50 -1.92 56.61
N ALA A 204 23.46 -1.82 57.43
CA ALA A 204 22.26 -2.64 57.33
C ALA A 204 22.55 -4.15 57.39
N THR A 205 23.49 -4.54 58.26
CA THR A 205 23.86 -5.96 58.47
C THR A 205 22.94 -6.68 59.44
N GLY A 206 22.23 -5.95 60.28
CA GLY A 206 21.30 -6.46 61.27
C GLY A 206 20.02 -7.02 60.65
N GLY A 207 19.13 -7.51 61.52
CA GLY A 207 17.70 -7.65 61.17
C GLY A 207 16.94 -6.36 61.45
N ASP A 208 15.66 -6.27 61.12
CA ASP A 208 14.81 -5.17 61.60
C ASP A 208 14.23 -5.54 63.00
N PRO A 209 14.28 -4.65 64.02
CA PRO A 209 13.56 -4.88 65.28
C PRO A 209 12.04 -5.02 65.10
N ILE A 210 11.49 -4.54 63.99
CA ILE A 210 10.14 -4.83 63.49
C ILE A 210 10.27 -6.00 62.52
N SER A 211 10.08 -7.23 63.01
CA SER A 211 10.54 -8.49 62.40
C SER A 211 10.04 -8.83 60.97
N TRP A 212 9.37 -7.93 60.26
CA TRP A 212 8.75 -8.16 58.95
C TRP A 212 9.03 -7.09 57.88
N ASP A 213 9.64 -5.91 58.16
CA ASP A 213 9.92 -4.88 57.14
C ASP A 213 11.40 -4.71 56.76
N TRP A 214 11.89 -5.74 56.08
CA TRP A 214 13.28 -5.81 55.66
C TRP A 214 13.59 -4.94 54.42
N SER A 215 12.57 -4.33 53.80
CA SER A 215 12.72 -3.43 52.64
C SER A 215 13.34 -2.07 53.00
N SER A 216 13.26 -1.69 54.28
CA SER A 216 13.80 -0.44 54.83
C SER A 216 15.28 -0.52 55.23
N LEU A 217 15.89 -1.71 55.19
CA LEU A 217 17.31 -1.94 55.49
C LEU A 217 18.19 -1.51 54.30
N ALA A 218 18.83 -0.36 54.40
CA ALA A 218 19.56 0.27 53.31
C ALA A 218 20.80 1.05 53.76
N GLY A 219 21.69 1.34 52.80
CA GLY A 219 22.69 2.39 52.98
C GLY A 219 22.04 3.75 53.26
N ILE A 220 21.01 4.09 52.47
CA ILE A 220 20.17 5.29 52.65
C ILE A 220 18.70 4.87 52.64
N ASP A 221 17.95 5.21 53.68
CA ASP A 221 16.52 4.94 53.83
C ASP A 221 15.72 6.26 53.83
N VAL A 222 14.81 6.41 52.88
CA VAL A 222 14.05 7.64 52.60
C VAL A 222 12.58 7.45 52.96
N ARG A 223 12.14 8.12 54.04
CA ARG A 223 10.80 7.97 54.63
C ARG A 223 9.90 9.19 54.42
N SER A 224 10.43 10.22 53.79
CA SER A 224 9.84 11.57 53.66
C SER A 224 9.96 12.08 52.23
N GLY A 225 9.38 13.25 51.95
CA GLY A 225 9.33 13.82 50.60
C GLY A 225 10.40 14.86 50.29
N ASN A 226 10.51 15.23 49.01
CA ASN A 226 11.35 16.32 48.52
C ASN A 226 12.86 16.14 48.77
N ASN A 227 13.33 14.91 49.01
CA ASN A 227 14.75 14.66 49.24
C ASN A 227 15.50 14.47 47.92
N THR A 228 16.77 14.89 47.91
CA THR A 228 17.71 14.67 46.80
C THR A 228 18.87 13.81 47.27
N ILE A 229 19.07 12.68 46.61
CA ILE A 229 20.20 11.79 46.82
C ILE A 229 21.11 11.91 45.60
N GLY A 230 22.26 12.53 45.82
CA GLY A 230 23.22 12.92 44.80
C GLY A 230 22.98 14.34 44.31
N GLY A 231 23.21 14.58 43.03
CA GLY A 231 23.07 15.91 42.42
C GLY A 231 23.63 15.96 41.00
N ILE A 232 23.61 17.17 40.43
CA ILE A 232 24.01 17.42 39.03
C ILE A 232 25.46 17.89 38.88
N THR A 233 26.19 18.03 39.99
CA THR A 233 27.62 18.35 39.95
C THR A 233 28.44 17.12 40.30
N PRO A 234 29.68 17.00 39.78
CA PRO A 234 30.59 15.94 40.21
C PRO A 234 30.73 15.81 41.74
N ALA A 235 30.72 16.93 42.46
CA ALA A 235 30.88 16.97 43.91
C ALA A 235 29.72 16.30 44.67
N ASP A 236 28.54 16.22 44.06
CA ASP A 236 27.36 15.66 44.71
C ASP A 236 27.28 14.13 44.63
N ARG A 237 28.11 13.48 43.81
CA ARG A 237 28.06 12.04 43.55
C ARG A 237 28.32 11.20 44.80
N ASN A 238 27.30 10.51 45.28
CA ASN A 238 27.51 9.51 46.34
C ASN A 238 28.01 8.19 45.76
N LEU A 239 28.79 7.46 46.56
CA LEU A 239 29.11 6.06 46.39
C LEU A 239 28.31 5.25 47.41
N VAL A 240 27.29 4.51 46.95
CA VAL A 240 26.39 3.73 47.82
C VAL A 240 26.53 2.24 47.47
N SER A 241 27.48 1.59 48.13
CA SER A 241 27.99 0.28 47.71
C SER A 241 28.35 -0.58 48.90
N GLY A 242 28.35 -1.91 48.71
CA GLY A 242 28.75 -2.87 49.74
C GLY A 242 27.82 -2.94 50.95
N ASN A 243 26.59 -2.43 50.87
CA ASN A 243 25.63 -2.49 51.99
C ASN A 243 25.02 -3.89 52.14
N GLY A 244 24.69 -4.25 53.38
CA GLY A 244 24.10 -5.53 53.77
C GLY A 244 22.62 -5.69 53.41
N GLY A 245 21.96 -4.63 52.94
CA GLY A 245 20.59 -4.64 52.39
C GLY A 245 20.54 -3.93 51.03
N ASN A 246 19.59 -3.02 50.86
CA ASN A 246 19.48 -2.17 49.68
C ASN A 246 20.58 -1.08 49.65
N GLY A 247 20.90 -0.55 48.47
CA GLY A 247 21.72 0.66 48.39
C GLY A 247 20.92 1.87 48.90
N ILE A 248 19.87 2.22 48.16
CA ILE A 248 18.94 3.32 48.47
C ILE A 248 17.52 2.74 48.51
N SER A 249 16.79 2.99 49.59
CA SER A 249 15.38 2.61 49.76
C SER A 249 14.49 3.84 49.92
N VAL A 250 13.31 3.83 49.28
CA VAL A 250 12.28 4.87 49.38
C VAL A 250 10.96 4.22 49.79
N GLY A 251 10.50 4.52 51.00
CA GLY A 251 9.29 3.93 51.57
C GLY A 251 9.54 2.62 52.33
N GLY A 252 8.52 1.77 52.46
CA GLY A 252 8.61 0.49 53.18
C GLY A 252 7.26 -0.21 53.40
N TRP A 253 7.23 -1.54 53.32
CA TRP A 253 6.01 -2.36 53.23
C TRP A 253 5.07 -2.26 54.43
N TYR A 254 5.61 -2.08 55.62
CA TYR A 254 4.85 -2.16 56.87
C TYR A 254 4.89 -0.86 57.67
N LEU A 255 5.35 0.22 57.04
CA LEU A 255 5.50 1.53 57.64
C LEU A 255 4.52 2.51 56.98
N PRO A 256 3.89 3.42 57.75
CA PRO A 256 2.88 4.35 57.22
C PRO A 256 3.49 5.52 56.42
N TYR A 257 4.67 5.33 55.83
CA TYR A 257 5.39 6.38 55.12
C TYR A 257 4.78 6.58 53.72
N GLN A 258 4.70 7.85 53.30
CA GLN A 258 4.21 8.24 51.97
C GLN A 258 5.21 9.24 51.35
N PRO A 259 6.43 8.79 51.02
CA PRO A 259 7.46 9.68 50.52
C PRO A 259 7.09 10.16 49.11
N THR A 260 7.13 11.48 48.88
CA THR A 260 6.74 12.09 47.60
C THR A 260 7.84 12.95 47.00
N ASN A 261 7.95 13.05 45.68
CA ASN A 261 8.85 14.00 45.00
C ASN A 261 10.33 13.82 45.38
N ASN A 262 10.79 12.58 45.47
CA ASN A 262 12.19 12.28 45.78
C ASN A 262 13.00 12.09 44.50
N ARG A 263 14.24 12.60 44.50
CA ARG A 263 15.16 12.58 43.36
C ARG A 263 16.41 11.80 43.71
N ILE A 264 16.74 10.80 42.91
CA ILE A 264 17.97 10.00 43.03
C ILE A 264 18.76 10.18 41.74
N VAL A 265 19.82 10.99 41.77
CA VAL A 265 20.52 11.43 40.55
C VAL A 265 22.03 11.48 40.76
N GLY A 266 22.80 11.08 39.75
CA GLY A 266 24.26 11.25 39.73
C GLY A 266 25.04 10.35 40.69
N ASN A 267 24.51 9.19 41.10
CA ASN A 267 25.14 8.30 42.09
C ASN A 267 25.87 7.10 41.45
N LEU A 268 26.87 6.56 42.16
CA LEU A 268 27.43 5.22 41.93
C LEU A 268 26.84 4.27 42.97
N VAL A 269 26.15 3.22 42.51
CA VAL A 269 25.43 2.28 43.38
C VAL A 269 25.85 0.86 43.07
N GLY A 270 26.46 0.20 44.04
CA GLY A 270 26.91 -1.20 43.92
C GLY A 270 28.19 -1.40 43.10
N THR A 271 28.87 -0.33 42.68
CA THR A 271 30.22 -0.37 42.10
C THR A 271 31.27 0.09 43.12
N ASP A 272 32.54 -0.10 42.84
CA ASP A 272 33.60 0.63 43.52
C ASP A 272 33.57 2.13 43.15
N ARG A 273 34.43 2.93 43.79
CA ARG A 273 34.53 4.38 43.52
C ARG A 273 34.85 4.72 42.05
N THR A 274 35.54 3.81 41.34
CA THR A 274 35.89 4.04 39.93
C THR A 274 34.68 3.82 39.03
N GLY A 275 33.69 3.07 39.50
CA GLY A 275 32.52 2.67 38.72
C GLY A 275 32.82 1.57 37.71
N THR A 276 33.98 0.91 37.83
CA THR A 276 34.44 -0.13 36.87
C THR A 276 34.55 -1.51 37.48
N LEU A 277 34.52 -1.63 38.81
CA LEU A 277 34.56 -2.90 39.50
C LEU A 277 33.30 -3.11 40.35
N PRO A 278 32.84 -4.36 40.50
CA PRO A 278 31.67 -4.67 41.31
C PRO A 278 31.97 -4.48 42.81
N LEU A 279 31.06 -3.83 43.52
CA LEU A 279 31.04 -3.73 44.98
C LEU A 279 29.58 -3.73 45.47
N GLY A 280 28.86 -4.78 45.08
CA GLY A 280 27.42 -4.89 45.15
C GLY A 280 26.79 -4.66 46.52
N ASN A 281 25.57 -4.11 46.51
CA ASN A 281 24.67 -4.21 47.66
C ASN A 281 24.04 -5.62 47.70
N ALA A 282 23.67 -6.09 48.90
CA ALA A 282 23.18 -7.46 49.11
C ALA A 282 21.77 -7.74 48.55
N SER A 283 20.97 -6.70 48.35
CA SER A 283 19.62 -6.78 47.74
C SER A 283 19.51 -5.85 46.53
N ALA A 284 18.56 -4.90 46.47
CA ALA A 284 18.45 -3.97 45.36
C ALA A 284 19.51 -2.84 45.40
N GLY A 285 19.84 -2.30 44.23
CA GLY A 285 20.62 -1.07 44.13
C GLY A 285 19.80 0.12 44.62
N ILE A 286 18.68 0.36 43.95
CA ILE A 286 17.67 1.36 44.30
C ILE A 286 16.32 0.66 44.35
N VAL A 287 15.57 0.84 45.43
CA VAL A 287 14.19 0.35 45.56
C VAL A 287 13.28 1.46 46.06
N ALA A 288 12.09 1.56 45.49
CA ALA A 288 10.98 2.30 46.04
C ALA A 288 9.80 1.35 46.22
N SER A 289 9.24 1.31 47.43
CA SER A 289 8.15 0.43 47.79
C SER A 289 7.13 1.17 48.65
N HIS A 290 5.84 0.89 48.40
CA HIS A 290 4.70 1.28 49.25
C HIS A 290 4.35 2.76 49.29
N SER A 291 3.25 3.12 48.61
CA SER A 291 2.54 4.39 48.74
C SER A 291 3.40 5.64 48.53
N TRP A 292 4.50 5.51 47.76
CA TRP A 292 5.30 6.64 47.30
C TRP A 292 4.68 7.28 46.05
N SER A 293 5.02 8.54 45.79
CA SER A 293 4.66 9.22 44.54
C SER A 293 5.77 10.11 43.99
N ASP A 294 5.74 10.35 42.69
CA ASP A 294 6.59 11.33 42.01
C ASP A 294 8.09 11.04 42.23
N LEU A 295 8.48 9.79 42.00
CA LEU A 295 9.87 9.34 42.11
C LEU A 295 10.63 9.63 40.82
N PHE A 296 11.79 10.28 40.94
CA PHE A 296 12.68 10.56 39.81
C PHE A 296 14.05 9.90 40.00
N VAL A 297 14.41 8.96 39.12
CA VAL A 297 15.68 8.23 39.14
C VAL A 297 16.44 8.50 37.85
N GLY A 298 17.57 9.20 37.96
CA GLY A 298 18.45 9.55 36.84
C GLY A 298 18.09 10.90 36.23
N GLY A 299 18.12 11.05 34.91
CA GLY A 299 17.74 12.29 34.23
C GLY A 299 18.10 12.32 32.74
N SER A 300 18.08 13.53 32.16
CA SER A 300 18.32 13.73 30.72
C SER A 300 19.77 14.06 30.41
N THR A 301 20.54 14.47 31.42
CA THR A 301 21.95 14.85 31.26
C THR A 301 22.87 13.78 31.80
N PRO A 302 24.11 13.65 31.27
CA PRO A 302 25.09 12.71 31.84
C PRO A 302 25.29 12.91 33.34
N ALA A 303 25.31 14.15 33.83
CA ALA A 303 25.52 14.42 35.26
C ALA A 303 24.42 13.88 36.19
N GLU A 304 23.20 13.68 35.69
CA GLU A 304 22.09 13.11 36.45
C GLU A 304 22.09 11.58 36.47
N ARG A 305 22.89 10.94 35.62
CA ARG A 305 22.96 9.48 35.46
C ARG A 305 23.36 8.78 36.75
N ASN A 306 22.57 7.80 37.17
CA ASN A 306 23.02 6.81 38.14
C ASN A 306 23.67 5.63 37.42
N ILE A 307 24.71 5.07 38.04
CA ILE A 307 25.28 3.77 37.68
C ILE A 307 24.85 2.78 38.75
N VAL A 308 24.11 1.74 38.37
CA VAL A 308 23.49 0.81 39.31
C VAL A 308 23.83 -0.61 38.90
N ALA A 309 24.74 -1.26 39.62
CA ALA A 309 25.27 -2.55 39.20
C ALA A 309 25.71 -3.46 40.36
N ALA A 310 26.06 -4.68 40.00
CA ALA A 310 26.62 -5.76 40.80
C ALA A 310 25.80 -6.21 42.01
N THR A 311 24.47 -6.05 41.98
CA THR A 311 23.63 -6.53 43.08
C THR A 311 23.75 -8.04 43.25
N THR A 312 23.84 -8.53 44.49
CA THR A 312 24.22 -9.94 44.75
C THR A 312 23.04 -10.85 45.05
N GLY A 313 21.86 -10.31 45.39
CA GLY A 313 20.69 -11.09 45.77
C GLY A 313 20.91 -12.02 46.98
N THR A 314 22.00 -11.82 47.74
CA THR A 314 22.34 -12.62 48.92
C THR A 314 21.35 -12.42 50.06
N ARG A 315 20.51 -11.37 49.98
CA ARG A 315 19.29 -11.22 50.78
C ARG A 315 18.08 -10.93 49.88
N SER A 316 17.16 -11.90 49.83
CA SER A 316 15.82 -11.78 49.25
C SER A 316 14.80 -11.92 50.40
N PHE A 317 13.82 -11.00 50.49
CA PHE A 317 13.04 -10.82 51.72
C PHE A 317 11.56 -11.23 51.60
N ILE A 318 11.10 -11.70 50.43
CA ILE A 318 9.74 -12.23 50.18
C ILE A 318 9.80 -13.59 49.46
N PHE A 319 8.79 -14.45 49.64
CA PHE A 319 8.67 -15.79 49.03
C PHE A 319 8.64 -15.79 47.49
N ASP A 320 8.48 -14.61 46.88
CA ASP A 320 8.50 -14.39 45.44
C ASP A 320 9.65 -13.39 45.14
N ASN A 321 10.48 -13.66 44.13
CA ASN A 321 11.79 -13.00 43.88
C ASN A 321 11.75 -11.52 43.43
N TRP A 322 10.76 -10.73 43.85
CA TRP A 322 10.44 -9.40 43.29
C TRP A 322 11.32 -8.25 43.79
N GLU A 323 12.13 -8.45 44.82
CA GLU A 323 12.81 -7.35 45.55
C GLU A 323 14.32 -7.25 45.28
N THR A 324 14.87 -8.11 44.41
CA THR A 324 16.30 -8.08 44.05
C THR A 324 16.47 -7.55 42.63
N GLY A 325 17.43 -6.64 42.41
CA GLY A 325 17.68 -6.08 41.08
C GLY A 325 18.45 -4.77 41.10
N GLY A 326 18.58 -4.13 39.95
CA GLY A 326 19.19 -2.80 39.83
C GLY A 326 18.29 -1.72 40.41
N ILE A 327 17.24 -1.34 39.68
CA ILE A 327 16.28 -0.29 40.04
C ILE A 327 14.87 -0.90 40.12
N LEU A 328 14.21 -0.77 41.26
CA LEU A 328 12.87 -1.32 41.49
C LEU A 328 11.91 -0.21 41.94
N ALA A 329 10.76 -0.10 41.28
CA ALA A 329 9.69 0.84 41.64
C ALA A 329 8.37 0.08 41.77
N LEU A 330 7.93 -0.16 43.00
CA LEU A 330 6.81 -1.03 43.34
C LEU A 330 5.76 -0.31 44.18
N ASP A 331 4.47 -0.55 43.90
CA ASP A 331 3.33 -0.05 44.70
C ASP A 331 3.34 1.47 44.93
N GLY A 332 3.38 2.24 43.84
CA GLY A 332 3.47 3.70 43.89
C GLY A 332 2.82 4.40 42.71
N SER A 333 3.19 5.66 42.47
CA SER A 333 2.68 6.43 41.33
C SER A 333 3.69 7.43 40.78
N ASN A 334 3.60 7.71 39.49
CA ASN A 334 4.42 8.68 38.76
C ASN A 334 5.93 8.41 38.91
N ALA A 335 6.38 7.22 38.50
CA ALA A 335 7.82 6.95 38.39
C ALA A 335 8.39 7.54 37.10
N THR A 336 9.54 8.19 37.19
CA THR A 336 10.36 8.58 36.04
C THR A 336 11.76 8.02 36.21
N ILE A 337 12.16 7.10 35.34
CA ILE A 337 13.45 6.41 35.37
C ILE A 337 14.15 6.69 34.05
N GLN A 338 15.17 7.57 34.04
CA GLN A 338 15.77 8.08 32.80
C GLN A 338 17.29 8.12 32.86
N GLY A 339 17.95 7.83 31.75
CA GLY A 339 19.39 8.06 31.55
C GLY A 339 20.33 7.27 32.46
N ASN A 340 19.83 6.25 33.16
CA ASN A 340 20.62 5.41 34.08
C ASN A 340 21.39 4.34 33.32
N PHE A 341 22.55 3.94 33.82
CA PHE A 341 23.25 2.73 33.40
C PHE A 341 23.06 1.66 34.45
N VAL A 342 22.47 0.54 34.06
CA VAL A 342 22.04 -0.53 34.94
C VAL A 342 22.71 -1.82 34.50
N GLY A 343 23.48 -2.43 35.41
CA GLY A 343 24.21 -3.68 35.19
C GLY A 343 25.47 -3.54 34.33
N THR A 344 25.89 -2.30 34.03
CA THR A 344 27.14 -1.99 33.34
C THR A 344 28.04 -1.08 34.17
N ASP A 345 29.29 -0.97 33.75
CA ASP A 345 30.23 0.01 34.29
C ASP A 345 29.88 1.45 33.88
N VAL A 346 30.60 2.43 34.45
CA VAL A 346 30.45 3.86 34.09
C VAL A 346 30.61 4.14 32.60
N THR A 347 31.34 3.30 31.84
CA THR A 347 31.53 3.50 30.40
C THR A 347 30.35 2.95 29.57
N GLY A 348 29.52 2.09 30.14
CA GLY A 348 28.47 1.37 29.44
C GLY A 348 29.01 0.33 28.46
N THR A 349 30.24 -0.15 28.67
CA THR A 349 30.90 -1.12 27.76
C THR A 349 31.27 -2.42 28.43
N GLN A 350 31.37 -2.46 29.76
CA GLN A 350 31.66 -3.68 30.51
C GLN A 350 30.44 -4.12 31.31
N PRO A 351 30.13 -5.43 31.29
CA PRO A 351 29.09 -5.98 32.13
C PRO A 351 29.58 -6.07 33.59
N LEU A 352 28.77 -5.60 34.53
CA LEU A 352 28.97 -5.74 35.98
C LEU A 352 27.86 -6.57 36.63
N GLY A 353 26.73 -6.67 35.94
CA GLY A 353 25.61 -7.54 36.23
C GLY A 353 24.66 -7.02 37.30
N ASN A 354 23.45 -7.57 37.34
CA ASN A 354 22.54 -7.45 38.48
C ASN A 354 21.82 -8.79 38.67
N VAL A 355 21.52 -9.17 39.91
CA VAL A 355 20.72 -10.37 40.15
C VAL A 355 19.24 -10.09 39.87
N THR A 356 18.60 -11.03 39.18
CA THR A 356 17.19 -11.03 38.80
C THR A 356 16.83 -9.95 37.78
N TYR A 357 16.64 -8.70 38.18
CA TYR A 357 16.15 -7.64 37.30
C TYR A 357 17.15 -6.52 37.09
N GLY A 358 17.22 -5.97 35.88
CA GLY A 358 17.83 -4.66 35.66
C GLY A 358 16.92 -3.57 36.23
N VAL A 359 15.76 -3.39 35.62
CA VAL A 359 14.71 -2.45 36.07
C VAL A 359 13.39 -3.20 36.25
N ALA A 360 12.74 -3.06 37.40
CA ALA A 360 11.40 -3.62 37.64
C ALA A 360 10.41 -2.53 38.05
N VAL A 361 9.23 -2.51 37.43
CA VAL A 361 8.14 -1.58 37.74
C VAL A 361 6.83 -2.35 37.88
N GLY A 362 6.25 -2.34 39.08
CA GLY A 362 5.14 -3.21 39.45
C GLY A 362 4.08 -2.48 40.27
N PHE A 363 2.79 -2.65 39.94
CA PHE A 363 1.68 -2.02 40.68
C PHE A 363 1.81 -0.48 40.78
N VAL A 364 2.38 0.15 39.75
CA VAL A 364 2.56 1.60 39.67
C VAL A 364 1.50 2.22 38.76
N ALA A 365 0.96 3.37 39.16
CA ALA A 365 0.17 4.22 38.27
C ALA A 365 1.08 5.25 37.59
N ASN A 366 1.16 5.22 36.26
CA ASN A 366 2.02 6.04 35.40
C ASN A 366 3.52 5.83 35.66
N ALA A 367 4.21 5.24 34.70
CA ALA A 367 5.66 5.12 34.73
C ALA A 367 6.26 5.53 33.38
N LEU A 368 7.24 6.43 33.40
CA LEU A 368 8.07 6.78 32.26
C LEU A 368 9.46 6.16 32.45
N ILE A 369 9.78 5.19 31.61
CA ILE A 369 11.07 4.49 31.60
C ILE A 369 11.79 4.87 30.31
N GLY A 370 12.78 5.74 30.46
CA GLY A 370 13.52 6.35 29.37
C GLY A 370 12.86 7.64 28.85
N GLY A 371 13.13 8.01 27.60
CA GLY A 371 12.62 9.24 27.01
C GLY A 371 12.97 9.36 25.53
N THR A 372 12.65 10.49 24.92
CA THR A 372 12.88 10.73 23.48
C THR A 372 14.11 11.58 23.21
N GLU A 373 14.57 12.36 24.20
CA GLU A 373 15.74 13.21 24.03
C GLU A 373 17.04 12.41 24.24
N PRO A 374 18.15 12.78 23.57
CA PRO A 374 19.44 12.17 23.80
C PRO A 374 19.84 12.24 25.28
N GLY A 375 20.17 11.09 25.87
CA GLY A 375 20.56 10.97 27.27
C GLY A 375 19.43 10.54 28.23
N GLU A 376 18.16 10.61 27.81
CA GLU A 376 17.02 10.15 28.64
C GLU A 376 16.84 8.63 28.62
N GLY A 377 17.33 7.93 27.59
CA GLY A 377 17.25 6.47 27.49
C GLY A 377 18.12 5.76 28.52
N ASN A 378 17.58 4.77 29.22
CA ASN A 378 18.37 3.93 30.11
C ASN A 378 19.18 2.90 29.32
N LEU A 379 20.39 2.60 29.78
CA LEU A 379 21.18 1.44 29.36
C LEU A 379 20.98 0.33 30.38
N VAL A 380 20.44 -0.81 29.96
CA VAL A 380 20.22 -1.98 30.83
C VAL A 380 20.90 -3.19 30.21
N ALA A 381 21.79 -3.84 30.94
CA ALA A 381 22.44 -5.06 30.49
C ALA A 381 22.90 -5.94 31.66
N ASP A 382 23.21 -7.20 31.35
CA ASP A 382 23.79 -8.23 32.22
C ASP A 382 22.95 -8.58 33.46
N SER A 383 21.63 -8.50 33.35
CA SER A 383 20.73 -8.98 34.40
C SER A 383 20.66 -10.51 34.37
N SER A 384 20.66 -11.14 35.53
CA SER A 384 20.67 -12.60 35.64
C SER A 384 19.33 -13.27 35.29
N TYR A 385 18.28 -12.49 35.03
CA TYR A 385 17.00 -13.01 34.56
C TYR A 385 16.36 -12.11 33.51
N MET A 386 15.84 -10.94 33.87
CA MET A 386 15.20 -10.02 32.91
C MET A 386 15.84 -8.64 32.95
N GLY A 387 16.04 -8.03 31.79
CA GLY A 387 16.51 -6.64 31.69
C GLY A 387 15.48 -5.69 32.30
N MET A 388 14.24 -5.73 31.81
CA MET A 388 13.11 -4.97 32.35
C MET A 388 11.93 -5.88 32.64
N PHE A 389 11.27 -5.63 33.78
CA PHE A 389 10.04 -6.31 34.16
C PHE A 389 8.93 -5.31 34.50
N LEU A 390 7.81 -5.39 33.77
CA LEU A 390 6.64 -4.52 33.92
C LEU A 390 5.45 -5.37 34.35
N HIS A 391 4.83 -5.00 35.48
CA HIS A 391 3.79 -5.82 36.10
C HIS A 391 2.60 -5.02 36.65
N SER A 392 1.37 -5.48 36.36
CA SER A 392 0.11 -5.05 36.97
C SER A 392 -0.03 -3.54 37.21
N GLY A 393 0.32 -2.74 36.19
CA GLY A 393 0.28 -1.27 36.25
C GLY A 393 -0.44 -0.63 35.06
N THR A 394 -0.61 0.69 35.14
CA THR A 394 -1.34 1.47 34.11
C THR A 394 -0.54 2.68 33.66
N GLY A 395 -0.67 3.05 32.38
CA GLY A 395 0.01 4.23 31.83
C GLY A 395 1.54 4.10 31.77
N TYR A 396 2.07 2.92 31.42
CA TYR A 396 3.51 2.72 31.29
C TYR A 396 4.01 3.14 29.89
N PHE A 397 5.09 3.92 29.86
CA PHE A 397 5.80 4.32 28.65
C PHE A 397 7.27 3.89 28.74
N VAL A 398 7.70 3.03 27.83
CA VAL A 398 9.10 2.58 27.71
C VAL A 398 9.68 3.13 26.42
N ARG A 399 10.56 4.13 26.48
CA ARG A 399 11.02 4.86 25.29
C ARG A 399 12.52 5.13 25.28
N GLY A 400 13.15 5.00 24.12
CA GLY A 400 14.54 5.36 23.87
C GLY A 400 15.59 4.56 24.64
N ASN A 401 15.21 3.45 25.28
CA ASN A 401 16.12 2.65 26.07
C ASN A 401 17.01 1.75 25.20
N THR A 402 18.15 1.35 25.74
CA THR A 402 19.08 0.38 25.14
C THR A 402 19.22 -0.81 26.08
N LEU A 403 18.83 -2.00 25.61
CA LEU A 403 18.77 -3.21 26.42
C LEU A 403 19.64 -4.34 25.83
N GLY A 404 20.39 -5.02 26.69
CA GLY A 404 21.20 -6.21 26.40
C GLY A 404 22.45 -5.96 25.55
N THR A 405 22.77 -4.71 25.22
CA THR A 405 23.96 -4.32 24.45
C THR A 405 24.85 -3.36 25.23
N ASN A 406 26.03 -3.08 24.70
CA ASN A 406 26.81 -1.91 25.13
C ASN A 406 26.09 -0.60 24.74
N LEU A 407 26.55 0.53 25.29
CA LEU A 407 25.98 1.87 25.04
C LEU A 407 25.86 2.19 23.54
N ALA A 408 26.89 1.83 22.76
CA ALA A 408 26.92 2.05 21.32
C ALA A 408 25.86 1.23 20.56
N GLY A 409 25.37 0.14 21.15
CA GLY A 409 24.45 -0.79 20.50
C GLY A 409 25.14 -1.62 19.42
N THR A 410 26.41 -1.96 19.60
CA THR A 410 27.23 -2.67 18.61
C THR A 410 27.75 -4.03 19.10
N ALA A 411 27.62 -4.33 20.39
CA ALA A 411 28.02 -5.60 20.97
C ALA A 411 27.03 -6.04 22.05
N ALA A 412 26.73 -7.33 22.10
CA ALA A 412 25.93 -7.92 23.17
C ALA A 412 26.70 -7.85 24.50
N LEU A 413 26.03 -7.36 25.53
CA LEU A 413 26.43 -7.55 26.93
C LEU A 413 25.54 -8.60 27.62
N GLY A 414 24.37 -8.89 27.03
CA GLY A 414 23.52 -10.01 27.38
C GLY A 414 22.45 -9.67 28.39
N GLU A 415 21.27 -10.27 28.25
CA GLU A 415 20.36 -10.55 29.37
C GLU A 415 20.20 -12.06 29.44
N GLN A 416 20.14 -12.65 30.64
CA GLN A 416 20.18 -14.12 30.76
C GLN A 416 18.85 -14.83 30.44
N SER A 417 17.74 -14.11 30.26
CA SER A 417 16.48 -14.71 29.78
C SER A 417 15.67 -13.79 28.89
N VAL A 418 15.22 -12.63 29.36
CA VAL A 418 14.32 -11.75 28.59
C VAL A 418 14.81 -10.31 28.63
N GLY A 419 14.75 -9.60 27.49
CA GLY A 419 15.05 -8.17 27.42
C GLY A 419 14.01 -7.35 28.19
N ILE A 420 12.75 -7.39 27.75
CA ILE A 420 11.59 -6.78 28.42
C ILE A 420 10.50 -7.84 28.59
N PHE A 421 10.01 -8.01 29.81
CA PHE A 421 8.86 -8.84 30.12
C PHE A 421 7.69 -7.98 30.62
N VAL A 422 6.54 -8.11 29.98
CA VAL A 422 5.29 -7.41 30.31
C VAL A 422 4.27 -8.41 30.78
N HIS A 423 3.65 -8.15 31.92
CA HIS A 423 2.61 -9.00 32.48
C HIS A 423 1.47 -8.18 33.06
N ASP A 424 0.26 -8.34 32.51
CA ASP A 424 -0.96 -7.69 33.00
C ASP A 424 -0.85 -6.15 33.08
N CYS A 425 -0.37 -5.50 32.02
CA CYS A 425 -0.11 -4.04 32.03
C CYS A 425 -0.71 -3.31 30.84
N ASP A 426 -1.16 -2.06 31.08
CA ASP A 426 -1.35 -1.06 30.02
C ASP A 426 -0.01 -0.36 29.74
N VAL A 427 0.60 -0.70 28.59
CA VAL A 427 1.95 -0.26 28.23
C VAL A 427 2.08 0.14 26.76
N THR A 428 2.83 1.22 26.53
CA THR A 428 3.39 1.58 25.23
C THR A 428 4.91 1.41 25.25
N ILE A 429 5.42 0.52 24.42
CA ILE A 429 6.85 0.27 24.22
C ILE A 429 7.29 0.92 22.91
N GLY A 430 8.02 2.01 23.04
CA GLY A 430 8.49 2.86 21.98
C GLY A 430 7.48 3.95 21.62
N GLY A 431 7.36 4.26 20.33
CA GLY A 431 6.47 5.29 19.81
C GLY A 431 6.92 5.80 18.44
N THR A 432 6.11 6.69 17.87
CA THR A 432 6.35 7.32 16.56
C THR A 432 7.31 8.51 16.60
N ASP A 433 7.50 9.11 17.78
CA ASP A 433 8.40 10.24 17.94
C ASP A 433 9.86 9.82 17.71
N ALA A 434 10.65 10.72 17.11
CA ALA A 434 12.09 10.48 16.94
C ALA A 434 12.75 10.23 18.32
N GLY A 435 13.54 9.16 18.42
CA GLY A 435 14.17 8.76 19.68
C GLY A 435 13.30 7.92 20.62
N ALA A 436 12.00 7.75 20.34
CA ALA A 436 11.13 6.92 21.18
C ALA A 436 11.43 5.42 21.08
N GLY A 437 11.90 4.94 19.92
CA GLY A 437 12.22 3.54 19.69
C GLY A 437 13.28 2.98 20.62
N ASN A 438 13.00 1.85 21.28
CA ASN A 438 13.98 1.13 22.09
C ASN A 438 14.87 0.25 21.22
N LEU A 439 16.12 0.03 21.64
CA LEU A 439 17.01 -1.00 21.11
C LEU A 439 17.00 -2.20 22.06
N ILE A 440 16.52 -3.35 21.61
CA ILE A 440 16.32 -4.56 22.43
C ILE A 440 17.03 -5.75 21.77
N SER A 441 18.25 -6.05 22.21
CA SER A 441 19.14 -6.98 21.51
C SER A 441 20.05 -7.73 22.48
N GLY A 442 20.63 -8.85 22.03
CA GLY A 442 21.63 -9.61 22.78
C GLY A 442 21.08 -10.45 23.93
N SER A 443 19.76 -10.55 24.12
CA SER A 443 19.18 -11.42 25.17
C SER A 443 19.35 -12.90 24.79
N SER A 444 19.67 -13.77 25.75
CA SER A 444 19.80 -15.22 25.51
C SER A 444 18.46 -15.92 25.23
N GLY A 445 17.34 -15.29 25.58
CA GLY A 445 15.97 -15.73 25.29
C GLY A 445 15.21 -14.67 24.49
N VAL A 446 14.02 -14.27 24.94
CA VAL A 446 13.15 -13.36 24.17
C VAL A 446 13.60 -11.91 24.30
N GLY A 447 13.58 -11.13 23.21
CA GLY A 447 13.79 -9.69 23.27
C GLY A 447 12.67 -9.00 24.04
N LEU A 448 11.43 -9.14 23.57
CA LEU A 448 10.22 -8.62 24.21
C LEU A 448 9.18 -9.72 24.38
N ALA A 449 8.81 -10.05 25.62
CA ALA A 449 7.76 -10.99 25.95
C ALA A 449 6.57 -10.28 26.60
N ILE A 450 5.35 -10.57 26.14
CA ILE A 450 4.11 -9.97 26.62
C ILE A 450 3.13 -11.07 26.99
N GLN A 451 2.55 -10.97 28.18
CA GLN A 451 1.60 -11.94 28.71
C GLN A 451 0.41 -11.28 29.42
N VAL A 452 -0.77 -11.90 29.31
CA VAL A 452 -2.00 -11.55 30.05
C VAL A 452 -2.37 -10.06 29.93
N SER A 453 -2.00 -9.38 28.84
CA SER A 453 -2.14 -7.93 28.69
C SER A 453 -3.09 -7.59 27.54
N ASP A 454 -4.00 -6.65 27.79
CA ASP A 454 -4.97 -6.17 26.81
C ASP A 454 -4.54 -4.82 26.22
N GLY A 455 -4.46 -4.73 24.90
CA GLY A 455 -4.15 -3.51 24.18
C GLY A 455 -2.71 -2.96 24.26
N PRO A 456 -1.64 -3.75 24.49
CA PRO A 456 -0.29 -3.20 24.51
C PRO A 456 0.14 -2.67 23.13
N ILE A 457 0.87 -1.55 23.11
CA ILE A 457 1.34 -0.91 21.87
C ILE A 457 2.86 -1.05 21.79
N VAL A 458 3.39 -1.58 20.69
CA VAL A 458 4.82 -1.75 20.44
C VAL A 458 5.18 -1.06 19.13
N GLN A 459 5.89 0.06 19.18
CA GLN A 459 6.13 0.91 18.01
C GLN A 459 7.56 1.46 17.90
N GLY A 460 8.10 1.49 16.68
CA GLY A 460 9.36 2.15 16.37
C GLY A 460 10.61 1.50 16.98
N ASN A 461 10.50 0.30 17.53
CA ASN A 461 11.60 -0.38 18.20
C ASN A 461 12.52 -1.09 17.20
N ARG A 462 13.77 -1.34 17.63
CA ARG A 462 14.76 -2.17 16.95
C ARG A 462 15.06 -3.39 17.82
N ILE A 463 14.79 -4.57 17.31
CA ILE A 463 14.81 -5.81 18.09
C ILE A 463 15.65 -6.87 17.37
N GLY A 464 16.76 -7.26 17.98
CA GLY A 464 17.69 -8.29 17.48
C GLY A 464 18.82 -7.77 16.59
N THR A 465 18.91 -6.46 16.36
CA THR A 465 19.96 -5.82 15.55
C THR A 465 20.86 -4.90 16.37
N ASP A 466 21.90 -4.37 15.72
CA ASP A 466 22.63 -3.20 16.19
C ASP A 466 21.78 -1.91 16.12
N ARG A 467 22.30 -0.82 16.70
CA ARG A 467 21.63 0.49 16.69
C ARG A 467 21.40 1.02 15.27
N ALA A 468 22.27 0.67 14.32
CA ALA A 468 22.12 1.05 12.91
C ALA A 468 20.99 0.28 12.21
N GLY A 469 20.67 -0.92 12.69
CA GLY A 469 19.68 -1.82 12.07
C GLY A 469 20.26 -2.55 10.87
N THR A 470 21.56 -2.81 10.86
CA THR A 470 22.30 -3.40 9.73
C THR A 470 23.04 -4.67 10.09
N THR A 471 23.27 -4.93 11.37
CA THR A 471 24.01 -6.12 11.86
C THR A 471 23.16 -6.84 12.90
N SER A 472 23.17 -8.18 12.90
CA SER A 472 22.54 -8.96 13.98
C SER A 472 23.31 -8.81 15.30
N ILE A 473 22.56 -8.57 16.37
CA ILE A 473 22.96 -8.77 17.76
C ILE A 473 21.79 -9.56 18.40
N GLY A 474 21.49 -10.71 17.80
CA GLY A 474 20.21 -11.39 17.97
C GLY A 474 19.80 -11.67 19.41
N ASN A 475 18.50 -11.62 19.66
CA ASN A 475 17.88 -12.36 20.76
C ASN A 475 17.60 -13.80 20.28
N ALA A 476 17.08 -14.67 21.15
CA ALA A 476 16.54 -15.97 20.71
C ALA A 476 15.28 -15.77 19.85
N VAL A 477 14.24 -15.12 20.41
CA VAL A 477 13.03 -14.70 19.70
C VAL A 477 12.94 -13.18 19.81
N GLY A 478 12.50 -12.48 18.75
CA GLY A 478 12.35 -11.03 18.79
C GLY A 478 11.22 -10.59 19.74
N ILE A 479 9.98 -10.91 19.37
CA ILE A 479 8.76 -10.58 20.12
C ILE A 479 7.94 -11.87 20.37
N ASP A 480 7.48 -12.10 21.59
CA ASP A 480 6.62 -13.23 22.00
C ASP A 480 5.34 -12.71 22.68
N LEU A 481 4.16 -13.08 22.15
CA LEU A 481 2.84 -12.81 22.71
C LEU A 481 2.20 -14.16 23.11
N ALA A 482 1.90 -14.31 24.40
CA ALA A 482 1.39 -15.55 24.96
C ALA A 482 0.42 -15.34 26.12
N ASN A 483 -0.36 -16.38 26.46
CA ASN A 483 -1.17 -16.42 27.69
C ASN A 483 -2.16 -15.25 27.77
N GLY A 484 -3.10 -15.16 26.83
CA GLY A 484 -4.24 -14.25 26.94
C GLY A 484 -3.98 -12.82 26.48
N VAL A 485 -2.96 -12.59 25.65
CA VAL A 485 -2.73 -11.27 25.04
C VAL A 485 -3.78 -11.01 23.96
N SER A 486 -4.49 -9.90 24.11
CA SER A 486 -5.51 -9.48 23.15
C SER A 486 -5.39 -8.00 22.77
N GLY A 487 -5.80 -7.64 21.55
CA GLY A 487 -5.83 -6.25 21.09
C GLY A 487 -4.46 -5.57 20.97
N ALA A 488 -3.34 -6.32 21.03
CA ALA A 488 -2.01 -5.76 20.90
C ALA A 488 -1.79 -5.14 19.51
N VAL A 489 -1.06 -4.02 19.45
CA VAL A 489 -0.66 -3.38 18.19
C VAL A 489 0.86 -3.40 18.08
N ILE A 490 1.38 -4.26 17.22
CA ILE A 490 2.80 -4.36 16.90
C ILE A 490 3.05 -3.60 15.60
N GLY A 491 3.58 -2.39 15.73
CA GLY A 491 3.88 -1.46 14.65
C GLY A 491 2.77 -0.43 14.42
N GLY A 492 2.58 0.01 13.19
CA GLY A 492 1.55 1.00 12.84
C GLY A 492 1.77 1.66 11.47
N ALA A 493 0.70 2.25 10.95
CA ALA A 493 0.70 2.96 9.65
C ALA A 493 1.49 4.29 9.65
N ALA A 494 1.62 4.92 10.82
CA ALA A 494 2.28 6.22 10.93
C ALA A 494 3.80 6.08 10.68
N PRO A 495 4.45 7.04 10.00
CA PRO A 495 5.91 7.06 9.90
C PRO A 495 6.57 6.94 11.28
N GLY A 496 7.52 6.03 11.41
CA GLY A 496 8.20 5.74 12.68
C GLY A 496 7.48 4.73 13.59
N ALA A 497 6.25 4.31 13.29
CA ALA A 497 5.55 3.31 14.09
C ALA A 497 6.05 1.87 13.84
N GLY A 498 6.49 1.56 12.62
CA GLY A 498 6.98 0.24 12.24
C GLY A 498 8.19 -0.20 13.06
N ASN A 499 8.16 -1.42 13.63
CA ASN A 499 9.31 -1.99 14.30
C ASN A 499 10.25 -2.66 13.29
N LEU A 500 11.54 -2.70 13.62
CA LEU A 500 12.54 -3.53 12.96
C LEU A 500 12.77 -4.78 13.84
N VAL A 501 12.36 -5.96 13.36
CA VAL A 501 12.48 -7.24 14.09
C VAL A 501 13.27 -8.24 13.26
N SER A 502 14.59 -8.24 13.46
CA SER A 502 15.54 -8.88 12.55
C SER A 502 16.77 -9.39 13.30
N GLY A 503 17.50 -10.34 12.71
CA GLY A 503 18.74 -10.84 13.30
C GLY A 503 18.58 -11.75 14.51
N ASN A 504 17.35 -12.16 14.87
CA ASN A 504 17.11 -13.07 16.00
C ASN A 504 17.49 -14.52 15.65
N GLN A 505 17.84 -15.35 16.63
CA GLN A 505 18.31 -16.72 16.43
C GLN A 505 17.20 -17.66 15.93
N TYR A 506 15.95 -17.40 16.33
CA TYR A 506 14.77 -18.15 15.96
C TYR A 506 13.78 -17.25 15.21
N HIS A 507 12.59 -17.04 15.77
CA HIS A 507 11.52 -16.29 15.15
C HIS A 507 11.65 -14.78 15.35
N GLY A 508 11.16 -14.01 14.37
CA GLY A 508 10.98 -12.58 14.54
C GLY A 508 9.87 -12.28 15.55
N ILE A 509 8.63 -12.61 15.20
CA ILE A 509 7.43 -12.39 16.02
C ILE A 509 6.70 -13.72 16.19
N LEU A 510 6.37 -14.09 17.43
CA LEU A 510 5.68 -15.33 17.80
C LEU A 510 4.42 -15.02 18.61
N LEU A 511 3.27 -15.51 18.17
CA LEU A 511 2.01 -15.54 18.90
C LEU A 511 1.67 -17.01 19.20
N LYS A 512 1.33 -17.34 20.44
CA LYS A 512 1.02 -18.72 20.84
C LYS A 512 -0.03 -18.82 21.94
N HIS A 513 -0.66 -20.00 22.04
CA HIS A 513 -1.76 -20.36 22.93
C HIS A 513 -3.15 -19.88 22.47
N SER A 514 -4.19 -20.61 22.90
CA SER A 514 -5.55 -20.47 22.37
C SER A 514 -6.35 -19.30 22.91
N ASP A 515 -5.79 -18.54 23.84
CA ASP A 515 -6.38 -17.32 24.41
C ASP A 515 -5.75 -16.05 23.80
N VAL A 516 -4.83 -16.18 22.84
CA VAL A 516 -4.20 -15.06 22.14
C VAL A 516 -4.93 -14.76 20.82
N GLY A 517 -5.63 -13.62 20.79
CA GLY A 517 -6.38 -13.22 19.62
C GLY A 517 -6.73 -11.74 19.50
N GLY A 518 -7.18 -11.32 18.33
CA GLY A 518 -7.52 -9.91 18.06
C GLY A 518 -6.30 -8.98 18.00
N ASN A 519 -5.09 -9.50 17.80
CA ASN A 519 -3.86 -8.70 17.74
C ASN A 519 -3.57 -8.25 16.30
N VAL A 520 -2.89 -7.10 16.15
CA VAL A 520 -2.53 -6.51 14.85
C VAL A 520 -1.02 -6.35 14.74
N ILE A 521 -0.43 -6.94 13.71
CA ILE A 521 0.99 -6.80 13.33
C ILE A 521 1.03 -6.03 12.02
N GLN A 522 1.46 -4.76 12.00
CA GLN A 522 1.38 -3.91 10.82
C GLN A 522 2.55 -2.92 10.67
N GLY A 523 2.95 -2.64 9.44
CA GLY A 523 3.99 -1.65 9.11
C GLY A 523 5.41 -2.03 9.56
N ASN A 524 5.66 -3.29 9.93
CA ASN A 524 6.95 -3.74 10.45
C ASN A 524 7.91 -4.16 9.33
N ARG A 525 9.21 -4.17 9.65
CA ARG A 525 10.29 -4.74 8.83
C ARG A 525 10.86 -5.95 9.55
N ILE A 526 10.76 -7.13 8.94
CA ILE A 526 11.02 -8.41 9.58
C ILE A 526 11.98 -9.23 8.70
N GLY A 527 13.18 -9.49 9.20
CA GLY A 527 14.26 -10.21 8.51
C GLY A 527 15.12 -9.36 7.57
N THR A 528 14.93 -8.04 7.57
CA THR A 528 15.66 -7.08 6.73
C THR A 528 16.46 -6.07 7.56
N ASP A 529 17.30 -5.29 6.91
CA ASP A 529 17.91 -4.11 7.51
C ASP A 529 16.89 -2.97 7.66
N LEU A 530 17.26 -1.90 8.36
CA LEU A 530 16.38 -0.74 8.54
C LEU A 530 15.88 -0.14 7.22
N SER A 531 16.70 -0.19 6.16
CA SER A 531 16.32 0.33 4.84
C SER A 531 15.33 -0.59 4.10
N GLY A 532 15.25 -1.86 4.48
CA GLY A 532 14.41 -2.88 3.83
C GLY A 532 14.95 -3.29 2.47
N THR A 533 16.26 -3.16 2.25
CA THR A 533 16.92 -3.46 0.97
C THR A 533 17.97 -4.55 1.08
N SER A 534 18.30 -5.00 2.30
CA SER A 534 19.22 -6.10 2.55
C SER A 534 18.68 -7.02 3.64
N ALA A 535 19.04 -8.30 3.59
CA ALA A 535 18.64 -9.27 4.62
C ALA A 535 19.47 -9.08 5.91
N VAL A 536 18.79 -9.09 7.05
CA VAL A 536 19.36 -9.32 8.38
C VAL A 536 18.54 -10.46 8.99
N PRO A 537 18.81 -11.72 8.58
CA PRO A 537 17.85 -12.81 8.74
C PRO A 537 17.48 -13.06 10.19
N ASN A 538 16.19 -13.30 10.46
CA ASN A 538 15.83 -14.14 11.59
C ASN A 538 16.24 -15.59 11.25
N GLY A 539 16.71 -16.34 12.23
CA GLY A 539 17.29 -17.67 12.03
C GLY A 539 16.27 -18.77 11.74
N LEU A 540 14.98 -18.50 11.94
CA LEU A 540 13.85 -19.32 11.49
C LEU A 540 12.83 -18.44 10.74
N THR A 541 11.55 -18.55 11.08
CA THR A 541 10.43 -17.84 10.44
C THR A 541 10.29 -16.37 10.90
N GLY A 542 9.85 -15.49 10.00
CA GLY A 542 9.56 -14.08 10.31
C GLY A 542 8.44 -13.89 11.34
N VAL A 543 7.23 -14.35 11.02
CA VAL A 543 6.03 -14.26 11.88
C VAL A 543 5.41 -15.64 12.09
N VAL A 544 5.08 -16.00 13.32
CA VAL A 544 4.47 -17.31 13.67
C VAL A 544 3.20 -17.09 14.49
N LEU A 545 2.10 -17.74 14.08
CA LEU A 545 0.84 -17.84 14.81
C LEU A 545 0.62 -19.31 15.14
N TYR A 546 0.60 -19.67 16.42
CA TYR A 546 0.68 -21.06 16.86
C TYR A 546 -0.33 -21.42 17.95
N GLU A 547 -0.57 -22.71 18.17
CA GLU A 547 -1.19 -23.27 19.40
C GLU A 547 -2.57 -22.71 19.77
N GLY A 548 -3.45 -22.51 18.79
CA GLY A 548 -4.84 -22.13 18.98
C GLY A 548 -5.11 -20.64 18.84
N THR A 549 -4.10 -19.84 18.49
CA THR A 549 -4.26 -18.40 18.22
C THR A 549 -5.38 -18.12 17.21
N HIS A 550 -6.10 -17.02 17.39
CA HIS A 550 -7.24 -16.72 16.52
C HIS A 550 -7.52 -15.23 16.32
N ASP A 551 -8.23 -14.87 15.24
CA ASP A 551 -8.65 -13.49 14.96
C ASP A 551 -7.50 -12.46 14.92
N ASN A 552 -6.27 -12.89 14.61
CA ASN A 552 -5.13 -11.99 14.50
C ASN A 552 -4.98 -11.48 13.06
N LYS A 553 -4.51 -10.25 12.92
CA LYS A 553 -4.26 -9.59 11.64
C LYS A 553 -2.78 -9.34 11.42
N VAL A 554 -2.24 -9.84 10.31
CA VAL A 554 -0.89 -9.55 9.83
C VAL A 554 -1.00 -8.69 8.57
N GLY A 555 -0.63 -7.41 8.72
CA GLY A 555 -0.66 -6.39 7.69
C GLY A 555 -1.96 -5.56 7.71
N GLY A 556 -2.27 -4.93 6.59
CA GLY A 556 -3.45 -4.06 6.42
C GLY A 556 -3.47 -3.36 5.06
N ALA A 557 -4.65 -2.94 4.64
CA ALA A 557 -4.90 -2.33 3.33
C ALA A 557 -4.50 -0.85 3.23
N LEU A 558 -4.36 -0.12 4.34
CA LEU A 558 -4.00 1.30 4.26
C LEU A 558 -2.49 1.49 4.04
N PRO A 559 -2.06 2.57 3.36
CA PRO A 559 -0.64 2.86 3.18
C PRO A 559 0.14 2.86 4.50
N GLY A 560 1.18 2.03 4.57
CA GLY A 560 2.02 1.86 5.75
C GLY A 560 1.58 0.76 6.72
N GLU A 561 0.43 0.10 6.50
CA GLU A 561 -0.01 -1.04 7.33
C GLU A 561 0.60 -2.37 6.88
N GLY A 562 0.96 -2.51 5.60
CA GLY A 562 1.66 -3.69 5.09
C GLY A 562 3.01 -3.93 5.76
N ASN A 563 3.29 -5.16 6.20
CA ASN A 563 4.61 -5.53 6.70
C ASN A 563 5.54 -5.91 5.54
N LEU A 564 6.83 -5.66 5.72
CA LEU A 564 7.92 -6.20 4.89
C LEU A 564 8.51 -7.43 5.60
N ILE A 565 8.28 -8.63 5.06
CA ILE A 565 8.65 -9.91 5.69
C ILE A 565 9.53 -10.72 4.73
N SER A 566 10.83 -10.53 4.85
CA SER A 566 11.79 -10.92 3.82
C SER A 566 13.13 -11.32 4.43
N GLY A 567 13.90 -12.15 3.73
CA GLY A 567 15.26 -12.54 4.13
C GLY A 567 15.32 -13.45 5.37
N ASN A 568 14.21 -14.04 5.82
CA ASN A 568 14.21 -14.97 6.94
C ASN A 568 14.77 -16.33 6.50
N SER A 569 15.35 -17.08 7.45
CA SER A 569 16.07 -18.33 7.13
C SER A 569 15.14 -19.53 6.95
N GLU A 570 13.84 -19.38 7.18
CA GLU A 570 12.80 -20.35 6.83
C GLU A 570 11.67 -19.67 6.05
N PHE A 571 10.48 -19.55 6.64
CA PHE A 571 9.30 -18.98 6.01
C PHE A 571 9.14 -17.49 6.34
N GLY A 572 8.35 -16.77 5.53
CA GLY A 572 7.88 -15.44 5.90
C GLY A 572 6.90 -15.53 7.08
N ILE A 573 5.80 -16.25 6.89
CA ILE A 573 4.71 -16.41 7.87
C ILE A 573 4.37 -17.89 8.05
N VAL A 574 4.24 -18.35 9.30
CA VAL A 574 3.68 -19.66 9.65
C VAL A 574 2.41 -19.45 10.46
N VAL A 575 1.33 -20.13 10.11
CA VAL A 575 0.09 -20.23 10.89
C VAL A 575 -0.16 -21.70 11.14
N SER A 576 -0.10 -22.15 12.40
CA SER A 576 -0.25 -23.56 12.72
C SER A 576 -1.16 -23.81 13.92
N ASN A 577 -2.10 -24.74 13.76
CA ASN A 577 -3.15 -25.05 14.73
C ASN A 577 -3.89 -23.78 15.20
N ALA A 578 -4.27 -22.91 14.27
CA ALA A 578 -4.81 -21.57 14.54
C ALA A 578 -6.04 -21.31 13.67
N SER A 579 -6.88 -20.33 14.00
CA SER A 579 -8.13 -20.10 13.26
C SER A 579 -8.51 -18.64 13.01
N SER A 580 -9.26 -18.36 11.95
CA SER A 580 -9.87 -17.04 11.70
C SER A 580 -8.86 -15.88 11.61
N ASN A 581 -7.61 -16.15 11.21
CA ASN A 581 -6.59 -15.12 11.08
C ASN A 581 -6.68 -14.43 9.71
N THR A 582 -6.17 -13.21 9.62
CA THR A 582 -6.12 -12.43 8.37
C THR A 582 -4.66 -12.06 8.05
N ILE A 583 -4.25 -12.29 6.81
CA ILE A 583 -2.96 -11.90 6.25
C ILE A 583 -3.25 -11.05 5.01
N GLU A 584 -3.00 -9.75 5.05
CA GLU A 584 -3.34 -8.83 3.95
C GLU A 584 -2.32 -7.70 3.79
N GLY A 585 -2.13 -7.21 2.56
CA GLY A 585 -1.30 -6.04 2.25
C GLY A 585 0.21 -6.20 2.52
N ASN A 586 0.70 -7.41 2.77
CA ASN A 586 2.12 -7.63 3.10
C ASN A 586 2.99 -7.76 1.85
N SER A 587 4.26 -7.37 1.96
CA SER A 587 5.32 -7.67 1.00
C SER A 587 6.22 -8.77 1.57
N ILE A 588 6.21 -9.95 0.94
CA ILE A 588 6.84 -11.17 1.45
C ILE A 588 7.87 -11.66 0.43
N GLY A 589 9.14 -11.71 0.84
CA GLY A 589 10.28 -12.15 0.01
C GLY A 589 10.85 -11.09 -0.95
N THR A 590 10.39 -9.84 -0.83
CA THR A 590 10.81 -8.71 -1.67
C THR A 590 11.53 -7.63 -0.85
N ASP A 591 12.09 -6.61 -1.49
CA ASP A 591 12.53 -5.39 -0.84
C ASP A 591 11.36 -4.44 -0.56
N VAL A 592 11.62 -3.31 0.09
CA VAL A 592 10.59 -2.31 0.43
C VAL A 592 9.86 -1.72 -0.80
N THR A 593 10.43 -1.83 -2.00
CA THR A 593 9.77 -1.40 -3.25
C THR A 593 8.90 -2.49 -3.87
N GLY A 594 9.02 -3.73 -3.36
CA GLY A 594 8.53 -4.94 -3.98
C GLY A 594 9.45 -5.48 -5.08
N THR A 595 10.23 -4.66 -5.78
CA THR A 595 10.82 -5.08 -7.05
C THR A 595 12.03 -6.00 -6.93
N PHE A 596 12.79 -5.94 -5.83
CA PHE A 596 14.03 -6.72 -5.69
C PHE A 596 13.85 -7.94 -4.78
N ALA A 597 14.49 -9.04 -5.16
CA ALA A 597 14.46 -10.29 -4.41
C ALA A 597 15.24 -10.19 -3.09
N ILE A 598 14.53 -10.39 -1.98
CA ILE A 598 15.09 -10.64 -0.64
C ILE A 598 14.32 -11.85 -0.07
N GLY A 599 14.30 -12.93 -0.83
CA GLY A 599 13.48 -14.11 -0.54
C GLY A 599 13.68 -14.66 0.86
N ASN A 600 12.59 -15.16 1.46
CA ASN A 600 12.73 -16.10 2.57
C ASN A 600 13.30 -17.42 2.03
N LEU A 601 14.12 -18.13 2.81
CA LEU A 601 14.87 -19.29 2.30
C LEU A 601 13.99 -20.48 1.91
N LEU A 602 12.87 -20.67 2.61
CA LEU A 602 11.84 -21.66 2.28
C LEU A 602 10.67 -20.94 1.60
N GLY A 603 9.42 -21.11 2.06
CA GLY A 603 8.24 -20.51 1.43
C GLY A 603 7.85 -19.11 1.91
N GLY A 604 6.81 -18.54 1.31
CA GLY A 604 6.22 -17.27 1.74
C GLY A 604 5.35 -17.44 2.99
N VAL A 605 4.22 -18.12 2.83
CA VAL A 605 3.24 -18.40 3.88
C VAL A 605 2.98 -19.90 3.98
N ILE A 606 2.90 -20.44 5.20
CA ILE A 606 2.52 -21.84 5.43
C ILE A 606 1.42 -21.94 6.48
N LEU A 607 0.40 -22.74 6.18
CA LEU A 607 -0.77 -23.01 7.01
C LEU A 607 -0.79 -24.48 7.43
N GLY A 608 -0.58 -24.80 8.71
CA GLY A 608 -0.54 -26.19 9.21
C GLY A 608 -1.68 -26.52 10.18
N SER A 609 -2.59 -27.43 9.84
CA SER A 609 -3.79 -27.73 10.63
C SER A 609 -4.56 -26.46 11.06
N SER A 610 -4.59 -25.42 10.22
CA SER A 610 -5.24 -24.14 10.51
C SER A 610 -6.50 -23.96 9.67
N SER A 611 -7.46 -23.18 10.17
CA SER A 611 -8.76 -23.03 9.50
C SER A 611 -9.27 -21.60 9.45
N GLY A 612 -10.05 -21.28 8.42
CA GLY A 612 -10.67 -19.95 8.31
C GLY A 612 -9.66 -18.80 8.12
N THR A 613 -8.41 -19.08 7.74
CA THR A 613 -7.43 -18.01 7.50
C THR A 613 -7.71 -17.35 6.16
N ARG A 614 -7.84 -16.02 6.13
CA ARG A 614 -7.92 -15.23 4.90
C ARG A 614 -6.54 -14.71 4.53
N ILE A 615 -6.07 -15.04 3.33
CA ILE A 615 -4.85 -14.52 2.73
C ILE A 615 -5.25 -13.69 1.51
N GLY A 616 -5.03 -12.38 1.60
CA GLY A 616 -5.37 -11.42 0.55
C GLY A 616 -6.78 -10.84 0.72
N SER A 617 -7.43 -10.54 -0.40
CA SER A 617 -8.62 -9.70 -0.40
C SER A 617 -9.85 -10.39 0.19
N ASN A 618 -10.71 -9.60 0.83
CA ASN A 618 -12.06 -10.01 1.25
C ASN A 618 -13.08 -9.93 0.08
N ILE A 619 -12.72 -9.27 -1.02
CA ILE A 619 -13.50 -9.07 -2.25
C ILE A 619 -14.86 -8.42 -1.96
N ASP A 620 -14.89 -7.46 -1.02
CA ASP A 620 -16.08 -6.65 -0.72
C ASP A 620 -16.23 -5.43 -1.65
N GLY A 621 -15.25 -5.23 -2.56
CA GLY A 621 -15.20 -4.13 -3.52
C GLY A 621 -14.57 -2.86 -2.97
N LEU A 622 -14.01 -2.90 -1.75
CA LEU A 622 -13.28 -1.81 -1.11
C LEU A 622 -11.83 -2.21 -0.89
N ASP A 623 -10.90 -1.41 -1.44
CA ASP A 623 -9.47 -1.58 -1.22
C ASP A 623 -8.90 -2.98 -1.57
N ASP A 624 -9.61 -3.83 -2.33
CA ASP A 624 -9.21 -5.20 -2.69
C ASP A 624 -7.77 -5.29 -3.22
N ALA A 625 -7.36 -4.34 -4.06
CA ALA A 625 -6.00 -4.27 -4.60
C ALA A 625 -4.92 -3.94 -3.54
N ALA A 626 -5.29 -3.27 -2.46
CA ALA A 626 -4.41 -2.94 -1.35
C ALA A 626 -4.41 -4.02 -0.25
N GLU A 627 -5.47 -4.83 -0.14
CA GLU A 627 -5.51 -6.03 0.69
C GLU A 627 -4.63 -7.17 0.12
N ALA A 628 -4.35 -7.15 -1.18
CA ALA A 628 -3.50 -8.13 -1.83
C ALA A 628 -2.11 -8.21 -1.18
N ASN A 629 -1.70 -9.41 -0.76
CA ASN A 629 -0.30 -9.64 -0.42
C ASN A 629 0.50 -9.77 -1.71
N ARG A 630 1.75 -9.31 -1.68
CA ARG A 630 2.75 -9.63 -2.69
C ARG A 630 3.72 -10.65 -2.13
N ILE A 631 3.66 -11.87 -2.66
CA ILE A 631 4.41 -13.05 -2.20
C ILE A 631 5.33 -13.49 -3.33
N ALA A 632 6.59 -13.08 -3.27
CA ALA A 632 7.50 -13.31 -4.38
C ALA A 632 8.93 -13.63 -3.95
N HIS A 633 9.65 -14.32 -4.83
CA HIS A 633 11.07 -14.61 -4.69
C HIS A 633 11.46 -15.48 -3.50
N ASN A 634 10.51 -16.18 -2.87
CA ASN A 634 10.82 -17.12 -1.80
C ASN A 634 11.46 -18.40 -2.38
N GLY A 635 12.31 -19.07 -1.61
CA GLY A 635 13.05 -20.26 -2.07
C GLY A 635 12.20 -21.51 -2.31
N GLY A 636 10.98 -21.56 -1.78
CA GLY A 636 9.98 -22.63 -1.93
C GLY A 636 8.62 -22.08 -2.34
N THR A 637 7.53 -22.75 -1.96
CA THR A 637 6.14 -22.39 -2.30
C THR A 637 5.74 -20.99 -1.84
N GLY A 638 4.93 -20.28 -2.62
CA GLY A 638 4.33 -18.99 -2.22
C GLY A 638 3.44 -19.15 -0.98
N VAL A 639 2.38 -19.94 -1.09
CA VAL A 639 1.45 -20.30 -0.01
C VAL A 639 1.26 -21.81 0.04
N ALA A 640 1.58 -22.46 1.15
CA ALA A 640 1.36 -23.89 1.35
C ALA A 640 0.31 -24.15 2.43
N ILE A 641 -0.56 -25.13 2.22
CA ILE A 641 -1.49 -25.65 3.25
C ILE A 641 -1.14 -27.11 3.51
N ILE A 642 -0.96 -27.46 4.79
CA ILE A 642 -0.56 -28.80 5.24
C ILE A 642 -1.36 -29.25 6.46
N ASP A 643 -1.30 -30.55 6.74
CA ASP A 643 -1.82 -31.19 7.94
C ASP A 643 -3.34 -31.03 8.15
N GLY A 644 -4.11 -30.95 7.06
CA GLY A 644 -5.57 -31.01 7.03
C GLY A 644 -6.29 -29.70 7.33
N GLY A 645 -5.65 -28.55 7.09
CA GLY A 645 -6.25 -27.24 7.31
C GLY A 645 -7.37 -26.93 6.30
N THR A 646 -8.54 -26.46 6.73
CA THR A 646 -9.69 -26.20 5.83
C THR A 646 -10.32 -24.83 6.03
N GLY A 647 -11.02 -24.36 5.00
CA GLY A 647 -11.68 -23.07 4.95
C GLY A 647 -10.71 -21.88 4.85
N ASN A 648 -9.51 -22.11 4.31
CA ASN A 648 -8.52 -21.05 4.15
C ASN A 648 -8.67 -20.42 2.76
N SER A 649 -9.02 -19.13 2.73
CA SER A 649 -9.27 -18.40 1.50
C SER A 649 -8.00 -17.69 1.04
N ILE A 650 -7.60 -17.90 -0.22
CA ILE A 650 -6.39 -17.31 -0.81
C ILE A 650 -6.80 -16.55 -2.08
N ARG A 651 -7.11 -15.26 -1.97
CA ARG A 651 -7.72 -14.50 -3.07
C ARG A 651 -7.07 -13.15 -3.31
N GLY A 652 -6.95 -12.75 -4.57
CA GLY A 652 -6.48 -11.43 -4.99
C GLY A 652 -4.99 -11.15 -4.74
N ASN A 653 -4.21 -12.12 -4.26
CA ASN A 653 -2.78 -11.95 -4.00
C ASN A 653 -1.97 -11.90 -5.30
N ALA A 654 -0.85 -11.20 -5.28
CA ALA A 654 0.20 -11.29 -6.29
C ALA A 654 1.22 -12.33 -5.82
N ILE A 655 1.20 -13.53 -6.41
CA ILE A 655 2.09 -14.64 -6.06
C ILE A 655 2.93 -14.98 -7.30
N GLU A 656 4.22 -14.67 -7.26
CA GLU A 656 5.10 -14.78 -8.44
C GLU A 656 6.58 -15.06 -8.10
N SER A 657 7.31 -15.65 -9.03
CA SER A 657 8.74 -15.94 -8.97
C SER A 657 9.19 -16.67 -7.70
N ASN A 658 8.38 -17.57 -7.14
CA ASN A 658 8.76 -18.41 -6.01
C ASN A 658 9.47 -19.69 -6.51
N GLY A 659 10.22 -20.36 -5.62
CA GLY A 659 11.01 -21.53 -5.98
C GLY A 659 10.20 -22.82 -6.14
N GLY A 660 8.95 -22.82 -5.69
CA GLY A 660 7.95 -23.89 -5.88
C GLY A 660 6.62 -23.31 -6.37
N PRO A 661 5.52 -24.09 -6.34
CA PRO A 661 4.20 -23.60 -6.74
C PRO A 661 3.79 -22.32 -5.99
N GLY A 662 2.97 -21.48 -6.61
CA GLY A 662 2.41 -20.30 -5.96
C GLY A 662 1.46 -20.67 -4.82
N ILE A 663 0.59 -21.66 -5.04
CA ILE A 663 -0.25 -22.27 -4.00
C ILE A 663 -0.07 -23.79 -4.09
N ASP A 664 0.13 -24.44 -2.95
CA ASP A 664 0.33 -25.90 -2.82
C ASP A 664 -0.54 -26.48 -1.69
N LEU A 665 -1.36 -27.47 -2.01
CA LEU A 665 -2.23 -28.18 -1.07
C LEU A 665 -1.64 -29.57 -0.75
N GLY A 666 -1.02 -29.72 0.41
CA GLY A 666 -0.40 -30.98 0.84
C GLY A 666 1.13 -31.01 0.75
N TRP A 667 1.75 -29.97 0.16
CA TRP A 667 3.20 -29.83 -0.02
C TRP A 667 3.83 -30.99 -0.80
N ASP A 668 3.08 -31.51 -1.77
CA ASP A 668 3.49 -32.59 -2.67
C ASP A 668 3.58 -32.14 -4.14
N GLY A 669 3.44 -30.84 -4.38
CA GLY A 669 3.37 -30.23 -5.71
C GLY A 669 1.93 -30.08 -6.17
N VAL A 670 1.73 -29.95 -7.48
CA VAL A 670 0.37 -29.75 -8.02
C VAL A 670 -0.49 -31.00 -7.81
N THR A 671 -1.57 -30.84 -7.05
CA THR A 671 -2.59 -31.86 -6.80
C THR A 671 -3.49 -32.02 -8.03
N PRO A 672 -3.55 -33.20 -8.68
CA PRO A 672 -4.38 -33.39 -9.87
C PRO A 672 -5.88 -33.36 -9.55
N ASN A 673 -6.68 -32.71 -10.42
CA ASN A 673 -8.13 -32.72 -10.28
C ASN A 673 -8.74 -34.14 -10.32
N ASP A 674 -9.71 -34.43 -9.45
CA ASP A 674 -10.44 -35.69 -9.38
C ASP A 674 -11.95 -35.56 -9.77
N PRO A 675 -12.64 -36.64 -10.19
CA PRO A 675 -14.06 -36.55 -10.56
C PRO A 675 -15.01 -36.49 -9.36
N GLY A 676 -15.79 -35.41 -9.26
CA GLY A 676 -16.94 -35.30 -8.35
C GLY A 676 -16.63 -34.83 -6.93
N ASP A 677 -15.36 -34.47 -6.68
CA ASP A 677 -14.76 -33.81 -5.50
C ASP A 677 -15.50 -34.12 -4.20
N THR A 678 -15.19 -35.28 -3.65
CA THR A 678 -15.62 -35.71 -2.31
C THR A 678 -14.45 -35.69 -1.33
N ASP A 679 -13.41 -34.93 -1.66
CA ASP A 679 -12.11 -35.05 -1.04
C ASP A 679 -12.06 -34.43 0.36
N THR A 680 -11.09 -34.93 1.12
CA THR A 680 -10.82 -34.49 2.49
C THR A 680 -9.33 -34.26 2.63
N GLY A 681 -8.93 -33.15 3.26
CA GLY A 681 -7.52 -32.78 3.37
C GLY A 681 -7.36 -31.26 3.39
N ASP A 682 -6.18 -30.80 2.99
CA ASP A 682 -5.83 -29.39 2.91
C ASP A 682 -6.75 -28.66 1.93
N ASN A 683 -7.54 -27.72 2.44
CA ASN A 683 -8.65 -27.07 1.74
C ASN A 683 -9.57 -28.06 0.99
N ALA A 684 -9.79 -29.24 1.56
CA ALA A 684 -10.54 -30.34 0.95
C ALA A 684 -9.99 -30.78 -0.43
N LEU A 685 -8.71 -30.49 -0.73
CA LEU A 685 -8.07 -30.72 -2.02
C LEU A 685 -8.87 -30.14 -3.20
N GLN A 686 -9.50 -28.99 -2.97
CA GLN A 686 -10.37 -28.31 -3.92
C GLN A 686 -9.78 -28.29 -5.33
N ASN A 687 -10.53 -28.85 -6.29
CA ASN A 687 -10.14 -28.85 -7.70
C ASN A 687 -9.98 -27.42 -8.24
N PHE A 688 -8.94 -27.21 -9.04
CA PHE A 688 -8.69 -25.94 -9.73
C PHE A 688 -9.44 -25.86 -11.08
N PRO A 689 -9.74 -24.66 -11.60
CA PRO A 689 -10.34 -24.48 -12.92
C PRO A 689 -9.45 -25.06 -14.03
N VAL A 690 -10.04 -25.66 -15.06
CA VAL A 690 -9.34 -26.07 -16.28
C VAL A 690 -9.60 -25.03 -17.37
N LEU A 691 -8.61 -24.21 -17.69
CA LEU A 691 -8.71 -23.19 -18.74
C LEU A 691 -8.59 -23.87 -20.12
N GLN A 692 -9.53 -23.55 -21.01
CA GLN A 692 -9.58 -24.10 -22.37
C GLN A 692 -9.06 -23.10 -23.40
N SER A 693 -9.40 -21.81 -23.25
CA SER A 693 -8.85 -20.76 -24.11
C SER A 693 -8.84 -19.41 -23.40
N ALA A 694 -7.87 -18.57 -23.74
CA ALA A 694 -7.77 -17.18 -23.33
C ALA A 694 -7.55 -16.30 -24.58
N ARG A 695 -8.58 -15.56 -24.99
CA ARG A 695 -8.59 -14.73 -26.19
C ARG A 695 -8.54 -13.27 -25.82
N THR A 696 -7.66 -12.49 -26.43
CA THR A 696 -7.45 -11.08 -26.09
C THR A 696 -7.41 -10.15 -27.30
N GLY A 697 -8.00 -8.96 -27.15
CA GLY A 697 -8.03 -7.89 -28.15
C GLY A 697 -8.40 -6.56 -27.50
N GLY A 698 -9.70 -6.32 -27.29
CA GLY A 698 -10.24 -5.19 -26.51
C GLY A 698 -10.65 -5.54 -25.07
N GLN A 699 -11.15 -6.76 -24.87
CA GLN A 699 -11.36 -7.41 -23.57
C GLN A 699 -10.72 -8.80 -23.66
N THR A 700 -10.52 -9.45 -22.52
CA THR A 700 -9.99 -10.81 -22.48
C THR A 700 -11.11 -11.77 -22.12
N ARG A 701 -11.43 -12.70 -23.03
CA ARG A 701 -12.42 -13.75 -22.81
C ARG A 701 -11.70 -15.04 -22.47
N VAL A 702 -12.13 -15.70 -21.40
CA VAL A 702 -11.55 -16.95 -20.90
C VAL A 702 -12.64 -17.99 -20.78
N THR A 703 -12.52 -19.07 -21.55
CA THR A 703 -13.41 -20.23 -21.45
C THR A 703 -12.73 -21.35 -20.70
N GLY A 704 -13.51 -22.13 -19.95
CA GLY A 704 -12.98 -23.24 -19.17
C GLY A 704 -14.07 -24.04 -18.49
N SER A 705 -13.66 -24.98 -17.65
CA SER A 705 -14.57 -25.78 -16.85
C SER A 705 -14.07 -25.97 -15.43
N LEU A 706 -14.98 -26.29 -14.52
CA LEU A 706 -14.70 -26.69 -13.15
C LEU A 706 -15.51 -27.95 -12.83
N GLY A 707 -14.82 -28.99 -12.36
CA GLY A 707 -15.43 -30.18 -11.77
C GLY A 707 -15.13 -30.22 -10.29
N SER A 708 -16.13 -30.05 -9.43
CA SER A 708 -15.98 -30.04 -7.96
C SER A 708 -17.27 -30.51 -7.27
N ASN A 709 -17.53 -30.16 -6.00
CA ASN A 709 -18.69 -30.66 -5.26
C ASN A 709 -20.00 -30.32 -5.99
N PRO A 710 -20.98 -31.26 -6.10
CA PRO A 710 -22.27 -31.02 -6.75
C PRO A 710 -23.08 -29.87 -6.15
N ALA A 711 -23.79 -29.12 -7.00
CA ALA A 711 -24.71 -28.04 -6.60
C ALA A 711 -24.09 -27.01 -5.64
N THR A 712 -22.80 -26.72 -5.80
CA THR A 712 -22.01 -25.88 -4.89
C THR A 712 -21.54 -24.62 -5.62
N ALA A 713 -21.53 -23.50 -4.90
CA ALA A 713 -21.17 -22.19 -5.45
C ALA A 713 -19.68 -21.91 -5.25
N TYR A 714 -19.00 -21.53 -6.33
CA TYR A 714 -17.58 -21.20 -6.35
C TYR A 714 -17.37 -19.80 -6.91
N VAL A 715 -16.27 -19.19 -6.50
CA VAL A 715 -15.69 -18.03 -7.16
C VAL A 715 -14.45 -18.47 -7.92
N ILE A 716 -14.35 -18.10 -9.20
CA ILE A 716 -13.15 -18.30 -10.00
C ILE A 716 -12.42 -16.98 -10.09
N ASP A 717 -11.22 -16.92 -9.53
CA ASP A 717 -10.32 -15.76 -9.60
C ASP A 717 -9.32 -15.94 -10.74
N PHE A 718 -9.10 -14.91 -11.56
CA PHE A 718 -8.18 -14.94 -12.69
C PHE A 718 -6.96 -14.05 -12.46
N TYR A 719 -5.80 -14.50 -12.93
CA TYR A 719 -4.53 -13.83 -12.78
C TYR A 719 -3.75 -13.84 -14.09
N ALA A 720 -3.09 -12.73 -14.41
CA ALA A 720 -2.12 -12.65 -15.50
C ALA A 720 -0.70 -12.86 -14.96
N ASN A 721 0.16 -13.41 -15.81
CA ASN A 721 1.57 -13.61 -15.59
C ASN A 721 2.36 -13.21 -16.85
N GLU A 722 3.48 -12.51 -16.68
CA GLU A 722 4.37 -12.17 -17.81
C GLU A 722 5.01 -13.42 -18.42
N THR A 723 5.30 -14.42 -17.58
CA THR A 723 5.88 -15.71 -17.98
C THR A 723 5.10 -16.84 -17.33
N ALA A 724 4.88 -17.93 -18.06
CA ALA A 724 4.41 -19.17 -17.45
C ALA A 724 5.42 -19.66 -16.41
N ASP A 725 4.92 -20.13 -15.28
CA ASP A 725 5.73 -20.81 -14.28
C ASP A 725 6.37 -22.09 -14.88
N PRO A 726 7.63 -22.42 -14.53
CA PRO A 726 8.33 -23.57 -15.07
C PRO A 726 7.65 -24.94 -14.87
N LEU A 727 6.77 -25.08 -13.89
CA LEU A 727 5.98 -26.29 -13.63
C LEU A 727 4.80 -26.44 -14.60
N GLY A 728 4.45 -25.40 -15.37
CA GLY A 728 3.30 -25.36 -16.28
C GLY A 728 1.96 -25.05 -15.61
N TYR A 729 1.96 -25.03 -14.28
CA TYR A 729 0.94 -24.51 -13.39
C TYR A 729 1.59 -23.38 -12.62
N GLY A 730 0.82 -22.51 -11.98
CA GLY A 730 1.28 -22.26 -10.63
C GLY A 730 1.63 -20.86 -10.20
N GLU A 731 1.39 -19.77 -10.92
CA GLU A 731 1.55 -18.45 -10.29
C GLU A 731 0.51 -17.46 -10.79
N GLY A 732 0.33 -16.37 -10.05
CA GLY A 732 -0.62 -15.31 -10.36
C GLY A 732 -0.07 -13.96 -9.93
N SER A 733 0.65 -13.28 -10.82
CA SER A 733 1.31 -12.00 -10.49
C SER A 733 0.35 -10.82 -10.43
N ARG A 734 -0.66 -10.79 -11.31
CA ARG A 734 -1.61 -9.67 -11.41
C ARG A 734 -3.05 -10.16 -11.44
N TYR A 735 -3.81 -9.82 -10.40
CA TYR A 735 -5.24 -10.10 -10.33
C TYR A 735 -6.04 -9.40 -11.44
N LEU A 736 -6.93 -10.13 -12.12
CA LEU A 736 -7.73 -9.66 -13.25
C LEU A 736 -9.22 -9.54 -12.95
N GLY A 737 -9.66 -10.07 -11.80
CA GLY A 737 -11.06 -10.14 -11.39
C GLY A 737 -11.54 -11.57 -11.22
N SER A 738 -12.85 -11.72 -11.01
CA SER A 738 -13.48 -13.01 -10.72
C SER A 738 -14.86 -13.17 -11.33
N ILE A 739 -15.31 -14.42 -11.48
CA ILE A 739 -16.70 -14.76 -11.79
C ILE A 739 -17.29 -15.70 -10.75
N ASP A 740 -18.62 -15.71 -10.65
CA ASP A 740 -19.37 -16.65 -9.85
C ASP A 740 -19.92 -17.79 -10.70
N VAL A 741 -19.71 -19.01 -10.23
CA VAL A 741 -20.22 -20.22 -10.88
C VAL A 741 -20.91 -21.12 -9.86
N THR A 742 -21.79 -21.99 -10.35
CA THR A 742 -22.41 -23.04 -9.53
C THR A 742 -22.37 -24.33 -10.32
N THR A 743 -21.78 -25.36 -9.73
CA THR A 743 -21.72 -26.70 -10.33
C THR A 743 -23.11 -27.30 -10.45
N ASP A 744 -23.31 -28.13 -11.46
CA ASP A 744 -24.56 -28.85 -11.65
C ASP A 744 -24.74 -30.01 -10.62
N GLY A 745 -25.81 -30.78 -10.76
CA GLY A 745 -26.07 -31.94 -9.89
C GLY A 745 -25.05 -33.08 -10.01
N SER A 746 -24.13 -33.00 -10.98
CA SER A 746 -23.01 -33.94 -11.19
C SER A 746 -21.66 -33.34 -10.78
N GLY A 747 -21.62 -32.09 -10.30
CA GLY A 747 -20.38 -31.42 -9.91
C GLY A 747 -19.68 -30.63 -11.01
N ASN A 748 -20.28 -30.48 -12.21
CA ASN A 748 -19.60 -29.85 -13.34
C ASN A 748 -20.20 -28.50 -13.72
N ILE A 749 -19.37 -27.60 -14.22
CA ILE A 749 -19.79 -26.35 -14.86
C ILE A 749 -18.79 -25.94 -15.93
N ASP A 750 -19.30 -25.59 -17.11
CA ASP A 750 -18.54 -24.84 -18.12
C ASP A 750 -18.77 -23.35 -17.90
N PHE A 751 -17.73 -22.55 -18.02
CA PHE A 751 -17.79 -21.11 -17.85
C PHE A 751 -17.19 -20.35 -19.02
N ASP A 752 -17.68 -19.13 -19.18
CA ASP A 752 -17.29 -18.19 -20.21
C ASP A 752 -17.15 -16.81 -19.55
N ALA A 753 -15.92 -16.47 -19.19
CA ALA A 753 -15.59 -15.28 -18.42
C ALA A 753 -15.12 -14.16 -19.35
N VAL A 754 -15.66 -12.96 -19.17
CA VAL A 754 -15.14 -11.75 -19.83
C VAL A 754 -14.48 -10.88 -18.77
N LEU A 755 -13.17 -10.72 -18.87
CA LEU A 755 -12.35 -10.00 -17.90
C LEU A 755 -12.37 -8.50 -18.22
N ALA A 756 -12.54 -7.70 -17.17
CA ALA A 756 -12.63 -6.25 -17.29
C ALA A 756 -11.29 -5.59 -17.69
N ALA A 757 -10.17 -6.25 -17.41
CA ALA A 757 -8.83 -5.78 -17.75
C ALA A 757 -8.27 -6.58 -18.94
N PRO A 758 -7.81 -5.91 -20.02
CA PRO A 758 -7.17 -6.60 -21.13
C PRO A 758 -5.82 -7.18 -20.69
N VAL A 759 -5.58 -8.41 -21.09
CA VAL A 759 -4.31 -9.13 -20.95
C VAL A 759 -3.53 -8.97 -22.25
N ALA A 760 -2.23 -8.70 -22.18
CA ALA A 760 -1.43 -8.50 -23.39
C ALA A 760 -1.23 -9.83 -24.13
N VAL A 761 -1.17 -9.77 -25.47
CA VAL A 761 -0.85 -10.95 -26.28
C VAL A 761 0.51 -11.51 -25.85
N GLY A 762 0.54 -12.80 -25.51
CA GLY A 762 1.73 -13.51 -25.04
C GLY A 762 1.95 -13.52 -23.52
N GLU A 763 1.13 -12.80 -22.75
CA GLU A 763 1.00 -13.06 -21.31
C GLU A 763 0.24 -14.39 -21.09
N TRP A 764 0.30 -14.90 -19.86
CA TRP A 764 -0.31 -16.16 -19.47
C TRP A 764 -1.38 -15.92 -18.42
N ILE A 765 -2.49 -16.65 -18.52
CA ILE A 765 -3.59 -16.59 -17.56
C ILE A 765 -3.62 -17.87 -16.73
N THR A 766 -3.76 -17.72 -15.42
CA THR A 766 -4.05 -18.79 -14.46
C THR A 766 -5.31 -18.44 -13.68
N ALA A 767 -5.90 -19.44 -13.02
CA ALA A 767 -7.07 -19.23 -12.19
C ALA A 767 -7.07 -20.12 -10.94
N THR A 768 -7.77 -19.68 -9.90
CA THR A 768 -8.07 -20.47 -8.70
C THR A 768 -9.59 -20.56 -8.52
N ALA A 769 -10.08 -21.63 -7.88
CA ALA A 769 -11.47 -21.77 -7.46
C ALA A 769 -11.55 -21.71 -5.94
N THR A 770 -12.43 -20.85 -5.41
CA THR A 770 -12.72 -20.77 -3.98
C THR A 770 -14.18 -21.11 -3.71
N GLU A 771 -14.43 -22.11 -2.86
CA GLU A 771 -15.78 -22.46 -2.41
C GLU A 771 -16.37 -21.33 -1.54
N ARG A 772 -17.54 -20.80 -1.90
CA ARG A 772 -18.12 -19.63 -1.21
C ARG A 772 -18.50 -19.87 0.24
N THR A 773 -18.87 -21.10 0.59
CA THR A 773 -19.39 -21.45 1.91
C THR A 773 -18.31 -21.75 2.93
N THR A 774 -17.25 -22.43 2.51
CA THR A 774 -16.15 -22.84 3.40
C THR A 774 -14.95 -21.91 3.30
N GLY A 775 -14.71 -21.31 2.13
CA GLY A 775 -13.49 -20.57 1.84
C GLY A 775 -12.35 -21.42 1.29
N ASN A 776 -12.54 -22.74 1.10
CA ASN A 776 -11.52 -23.62 0.51
C ASN A 776 -11.09 -23.11 -0.87
N THR A 777 -9.82 -22.75 -1.01
CA THR A 777 -9.24 -22.30 -2.29
C THR A 777 -8.34 -23.37 -2.87
N SER A 778 -8.49 -23.62 -4.17
CA SER A 778 -7.63 -24.52 -4.95
C SER A 778 -6.22 -23.98 -5.13
N GLU A 779 -5.33 -24.84 -5.64
CA GLU A 779 -4.11 -24.41 -6.29
C GLU A 779 -4.41 -23.62 -7.59
N PHE A 780 -3.38 -23.05 -8.22
CA PHE A 780 -3.52 -22.41 -9.53
C PHE A 780 -3.70 -23.44 -10.65
N SER A 781 -4.56 -23.11 -11.61
CA SER A 781 -4.72 -23.86 -12.85
C SER A 781 -3.42 -23.94 -13.66
N ALA A 782 -3.39 -24.87 -14.62
CA ALA A 782 -2.45 -24.80 -15.72
C ALA A 782 -2.57 -23.45 -16.43
N ALA A 783 -1.43 -22.90 -16.87
CA ALA A 783 -1.40 -21.61 -17.54
C ALA A 783 -1.93 -21.71 -18.99
N SER A 784 -2.81 -20.80 -19.37
CA SER A 784 -3.29 -20.63 -20.75
C SER A 784 -2.66 -19.39 -21.37
N ASP A 785 -2.15 -19.50 -22.58
CA ASP A 785 -1.59 -18.36 -23.31
C ASP A 785 -2.70 -17.41 -23.77
N ALA A 786 -2.53 -16.12 -23.49
CA ALA A 786 -3.39 -15.08 -24.04
C ALA A 786 -3.03 -14.86 -25.51
N ILE A 787 -3.84 -15.47 -26.38
CA ILE A 787 -3.69 -15.37 -27.83
C ILE A 787 -4.62 -14.30 -28.40
N PRO A 788 -4.25 -13.66 -29.52
CA PRO A 788 -5.11 -12.66 -30.13
C PRO A 788 -6.47 -13.28 -30.49
N ASN A 789 -7.51 -12.52 -30.23
CA ASN A 789 -8.82 -12.76 -30.80
C ASN A 789 -8.83 -12.24 -32.25
N VAL A 790 -9.29 -13.04 -33.22
CA VAL A 790 -9.26 -12.68 -34.63
C VAL A 790 -10.68 -12.49 -35.17
N ALA A 791 -10.99 -11.27 -35.63
CA ALA A 791 -12.30 -10.97 -36.19
C ALA A 791 -12.64 -11.85 -37.41
N PRO A 792 -13.93 -12.20 -37.60
CA PRO A 792 -14.37 -12.99 -38.75
C PRO A 792 -14.20 -12.18 -40.03
N THR A 793 -13.96 -12.88 -41.14
CA THR A 793 -13.88 -12.28 -42.47
C THR A 793 -14.99 -12.78 -43.35
N ILE A 794 -15.83 -11.89 -43.90
CA ILE A 794 -16.78 -12.25 -44.96
C ILE A 794 -15.97 -12.51 -46.23
N THR A 795 -16.01 -13.75 -46.72
CA THR A 795 -15.23 -14.22 -47.88
C THR A 795 -16.01 -14.17 -49.19
N SER A 796 -17.34 -14.19 -49.13
CA SER A 796 -18.20 -13.94 -50.28
C SER A 796 -19.49 -13.25 -49.84
N PHE A 797 -19.99 -12.35 -50.68
CA PHE A 797 -21.25 -11.66 -50.47
C PHE A 797 -21.85 -11.28 -51.82
N ALA A 798 -23.02 -11.84 -52.14
CA ALA A 798 -23.67 -11.66 -53.43
C ALA A 798 -25.18 -11.47 -53.29
N SER A 799 -25.71 -10.59 -54.13
CA SER A 799 -27.15 -10.42 -54.38
C SER A 799 -27.59 -11.30 -55.54
N ASN A 800 -28.84 -11.76 -55.51
CA ASN A 800 -29.46 -12.45 -56.66
C ASN A 800 -29.86 -11.48 -57.79
N HIS A 801 -29.87 -10.17 -57.53
CA HIS A 801 -30.16 -9.11 -58.50
C HIS A 801 -29.12 -7.99 -58.41
N PRO A 802 -27.86 -8.23 -58.84
CA PRO A 802 -26.78 -7.25 -58.76
C PRO A 802 -26.71 -6.32 -59.98
N ASP A 803 -27.47 -6.60 -61.04
CA ASP A 803 -27.37 -5.95 -62.34
C ASP A 803 -28.66 -5.20 -62.67
N VAL A 804 -28.53 -3.98 -63.21
CA VAL A 804 -29.63 -3.10 -63.62
C VAL A 804 -30.57 -3.75 -64.63
N CYS A 805 -30.04 -4.58 -65.52
CA CYS A 805 -30.83 -5.26 -66.55
C CYS A 805 -31.26 -6.69 -66.17
N ALA A 806 -30.88 -7.14 -64.97
CA ALA A 806 -31.41 -8.33 -64.31
C ALA A 806 -32.06 -7.96 -62.97
N SER A 807 -32.78 -6.84 -62.93
CA SER A 807 -33.41 -6.29 -61.73
C SER A 807 -34.59 -7.13 -61.22
N SER A 808 -34.91 -6.98 -59.93
CA SER A 808 -36.06 -7.64 -59.32
C SER A 808 -37.37 -6.99 -59.77
N SER A 809 -38.24 -7.77 -60.43
CA SER A 809 -39.54 -7.31 -60.93
C SER A 809 -40.65 -7.26 -59.87
N ASP A 810 -40.45 -7.95 -58.74
CA ASP A 810 -41.44 -8.08 -57.65
C ASP A 810 -41.00 -7.39 -56.35
N GLY A 811 -39.84 -6.71 -56.35
CA GLY A 811 -39.30 -5.99 -55.21
C GLY A 811 -38.51 -6.84 -54.23
N TRP A 812 -38.52 -8.17 -54.36
CA TRP A 812 -37.76 -9.06 -53.48
C TRP A 812 -36.31 -9.22 -53.94
N VAL A 813 -35.38 -8.98 -53.01
CA VAL A 813 -33.95 -9.23 -53.18
C VAL A 813 -33.50 -10.19 -52.08
N THR A 814 -32.73 -11.21 -52.46
CA THR A 814 -32.08 -12.13 -51.53
C THR A 814 -30.58 -12.03 -51.66
N ILE A 815 -29.89 -12.09 -50.52
CA ILE A 815 -28.44 -12.15 -50.46
C ILE A 815 -28.00 -13.52 -49.95
N SER A 816 -26.81 -13.91 -50.39
CA SER A 816 -26.09 -15.07 -49.88
C SER A 816 -24.62 -14.71 -49.72
N GLY A 817 -23.99 -15.20 -48.65
CA GLY A 817 -22.57 -15.03 -48.43
C GLY A 817 -21.97 -16.17 -47.64
N SER A 818 -20.65 -16.16 -47.56
CA SER A 818 -19.85 -17.03 -46.70
C SER A 818 -18.88 -16.20 -45.89
N LEU A 819 -18.51 -16.70 -44.73
CA LEU A 819 -17.47 -16.15 -43.89
C LEU A 819 -16.42 -17.21 -43.59
N THR A 820 -15.28 -16.76 -43.11
CA THR A 820 -14.28 -17.62 -42.47
C THR A 820 -13.86 -16.93 -41.19
N ASP A 821 -13.72 -17.73 -40.15
CA ASP A 821 -13.16 -17.30 -38.90
C ASP A 821 -11.97 -18.20 -38.56
N PRO A 822 -10.78 -17.63 -38.33
CA PRO A 822 -9.64 -18.39 -37.83
C PRO A 822 -9.92 -19.07 -36.48
N ASP A 823 -10.86 -18.52 -35.70
CA ASP A 823 -11.29 -19.01 -34.40
C ASP A 823 -12.67 -19.70 -34.54
N SER A 824 -12.94 -20.74 -33.74
CA SER A 824 -14.10 -21.66 -33.94
C SER A 824 -15.41 -21.13 -33.35
N ASP A 825 -15.66 -19.83 -33.48
CA ASP A 825 -16.75 -19.12 -32.82
C ASP A 825 -18.10 -19.27 -33.52
N SER A 826 -19.18 -18.88 -32.82
CA SER A 826 -20.50 -18.74 -33.43
C SER A 826 -20.69 -17.33 -33.97
N HIS A 827 -21.24 -17.19 -35.18
CA HIS A 827 -21.35 -15.88 -35.84
C HIS A 827 -22.77 -15.34 -35.89
N THR A 828 -22.88 -14.01 -35.90
CA THR A 828 -24.09 -13.30 -36.32
C THR A 828 -23.74 -12.36 -37.47
N VAL A 829 -24.67 -12.13 -38.40
CA VAL A 829 -24.45 -11.19 -39.51
C VAL A 829 -25.61 -10.19 -39.54
N ILE A 830 -25.29 -8.91 -39.57
CA ILE A 830 -26.25 -7.82 -39.75
C ILE A 830 -26.15 -7.33 -41.19
N ILE A 831 -27.30 -7.23 -41.86
CA ILE A 831 -27.44 -6.70 -43.22
C ILE A 831 -28.13 -5.34 -43.12
N ASP A 832 -27.50 -4.30 -43.64
CA ASP A 832 -28.13 -3.02 -43.96
C ASP A 832 -28.55 -3.04 -45.42
N TRP A 833 -29.83 -2.83 -45.68
CA TRP A 833 -30.43 -2.91 -47.01
C TRP A 833 -30.32 -1.59 -47.80
N GLY A 834 -29.73 -0.53 -47.23
CA GLY A 834 -29.50 0.73 -47.96
C GLY A 834 -30.76 1.59 -48.17
N ASP A 835 -31.92 1.15 -47.70
CA ASP A 835 -33.17 1.94 -47.63
C ASP A 835 -33.45 2.48 -46.22
N GLY A 836 -32.48 2.35 -45.32
CA GLY A 836 -32.56 2.73 -43.91
C GLY A 836 -33.08 1.62 -42.99
N THR A 837 -33.26 0.40 -43.49
CA THR A 837 -33.63 -0.78 -42.70
C THR A 837 -32.45 -1.76 -42.55
N THR A 838 -32.43 -2.46 -41.41
CA THR A 838 -31.39 -3.46 -41.09
C THR A 838 -32.03 -4.73 -40.57
N ASP A 839 -31.55 -5.90 -41.00
CA ASP A 839 -31.99 -7.20 -40.53
C ASP A 839 -30.83 -8.10 -40.08
N SER A 840 -31.12 -9.06 -39.22
CA SER A 840 -30.19 -10.17 -38.93
C SER A 840 -30.32 -11.25 -40.00
N ALA A 841 -29.20 -11.65 -40.59
CA ALA A 841 -29.16 -12.76 -41.55
C ALA A 841 -29.43 -14.11 -40.85
N SER A 842 -29.92 -15.08 -41.62
CA SER A 842 -29.93 -16.48 -41.22
C SER A 842 -28.53 -17.06 -41.44
N VAL A 843 -27.80 -17.37 -40.36
CA VAL A 843 -26.45 -17.94 -40.38
C VAL A 843 -26.49 -19.45 -40.15
N ASN A 844 -25.83 -20.21 -41.02
CA ASN A 844 -25.59 -21.64 -40.85
C ASN A 844 -24.18 -21.85 -40.27
N GLN A 845 -24.11 -22.17 -38.98
CA GLN A 845 -22.87 -22.32 -38.23
C GLN A 845 -22.05 -23.58 -38.62
N LEU A 846 -22.59 -24.47 -39.47
CA LEU A 846 -21.89 -25.71 -39.86
C LEU A 846 -21.01 -25.54 -41.11
N ASP A 847 -21.37 -24.59 -41.98
CA ASP A 847 -20.68 -24.35 -43.25
C ASP A 847 -20.32 -22.87 -43.45
N ASP A 848 -20.47 -22.06 -42.39
CA ASP A 848 -20.13 -20.64 -42.33
C ASP A 848 -20.78 -19.82 -43.46
N THR A 849 -22.02 -20.17 -43.82
CA THR A 849 -22.81 -19.44 -44.80
C THR A 849 -23.92 -18.62 -44.15
N PHE A 850 -24.29 -17.51 -44.79
CA PHE A 850 -25.42 -16.69 -44.36
C PHE A 850 -26.30 -16.28 -45.53
N SER A 851 -27.58 -16.04 -45.24
CA SER A 851 -28.55 -15.56 -46.23
C SER A 851 -29.60 -14.65 -45.60
N GLY A 852 -30.20 -13.80 -46.43
CA GLY A 852 -31.21 -12.82 -46.02
C GLY A 852 -32.09 -12.46 -47.20
N GLY A 853 -33.29 -11.95 -46.93
CA GLY A 853 -34.21 -11.51 -47.95
C GLY A 853 -34.97 -10.27 -47.51
N HIS A 854 -35.13 -9.32 -48.42
CA HIS A 854 -35.80 -8.04 -48.18
C HIS A 854 -36.66 -7.64 -49.35
N HIS A 855 -37.72 -6.88 -49.07
CA HIS A 855 -38.66 -6.40 -50.08
C HIS A 855 -38.66 -4.88 -50.12
N TYR A 856 -38.13 -4.30 -51.19
CA TYR A 856 -38.09 -2.85 -51.38
C TYR A 856 -39.44 -2.28 -51.81
N ALA A 857 -39.76 -1.09 -51.31
CA ALA A 857 -41.03 -0.41 -51.61
C ALA A 857 -41.06 0.34 -52.94
N GLY A 858 -39.90 0.56 -53.58
CA GLY A 858 -39.77 1.29 -54.84
C GLY A 858 -38.58 0.82 -55.66
N GLY A 859 -38.60 1.09 -56.96
CA GLY A 859 -37.51 0.75 -57.87
C GLY A 859 -36.27 1.60 -57.63
N GLY A 860 -35.10 1.05 -57.91
CA GLY A 860 -33.83 1.72 -57.69
C GLY A 860 -32.68 0.75 -57.45
N ILE A 861 -31.52 1.34 -57.23
CA ILE A 861 -30.28 0.63 -56.92
C ILE A 861 -29.94 0.91 -55.46
N TYR A 862 -29.88 -0.14 -54.64
CA TYR A 862 -29.61 -0.04 -53.20
C TYR A 862 -28.26 -0.66 -52.88
N THR A 863 -27.39 0.09 -52.20
CA THR A 863 -26.15 -0.47 -51.65
C THR A 863 -26.49 -1.27 -50.40
N VAL A 864 -26.31 -2.59 -50.47
CA VAL A 864 -26.54 -3.50 -49.36
C VAL A 864 -25.20 -3.81 -48.71
N THR A 865 -25.08 -3.67 -47.40
CA THR A 865 -23.84 -3.99 -46.66
C THR A 865 -24.08 -5.07 -45.63
N ALA A 866 -23.14 -6.02 -45.53
CA ALA A 866 -23.12 -7.03 -44.47
C ALA A 866 -21.91 -6.85 -43.55
N THR A 867 -22.16 -6.98 -42.25
CA THR A 867 -21.13 -7.01 -41.20
C THR A 867 -21.32 -8.26 -40.37
N ALA A 868 -20.27 -9.08 -40.27
CA ALA A 868 -20.26 -10.26 -39.42
C ALA A 868 -19.70 -9.92 -38.04
N PHE A 869 -20.26 -10.55 -37.02
CA PHE A 869 -19.81 -10.48 -35.63
C PHE A 869 -19.56 -11.90 -35.14
N ASP A 870 -18.46 -12.11 -34.43
CA ASP A 870 -18.16 -13.36 -33.73
C ASP A 870 -18.85 -13.40 -32.35
N GLY A 871 -18.68 -14.54 -31.66
CA GLY A 871 -19.28 -14.78 -30.35
C GLY A 871 -18.65 -14.00 -29.20
N ASP A 872 -17.51 -13.34 -29.42
CA ASP A 872 -16.80 -12.52 -28.44
C ASP A 872 -16.72 -11.02 -28.78
N GLY A 873 -17.38 -10.60 -29.86
CA GLY A 873 -17.80 -9.22 -30.09
C GLY A 873 -16.92 -8.39 -31.01
N ASN A 874 -16.00 -8.99 -31.78
CA ASN A 874 -15.39 -8.27 -32.90
C ASN A 874 -16.30 -8.25 -34.11
N GLU A 875 -16.04 -7.29 -34.99
CA GLU A 875 -16.76 -7.10 -36.23
C GLU A 875 -15.83 -7.24 -37.44
N SER A 876 -16.34 -7.83 -38.51
CA SER A 876 -15.68 -7.82 -39.82
C SER A 876 -15.69 -6.41 -40.40
N ALA A 877 -14.79 -6.13 -41.35
CA ALA A 877 -15.01 -5.00 -42.25
C ALA A 877 -16.36 -5.19 -42.99
N PRO A 878 -17.17 -4.13 -43.17
CA PRO A 878 -18.39 -4.23 -43.95
C PRO A 878 -18.08 -4.59 -45.40
N VAL A 879 -18.79 -5.58 -45.95
CA VAL A 879 -18.71 -5.94 -47.38
C VAL A 879 -20.00 -5.53 -48.07
N LEU A 880 -19.88 -4.99 -49.29
CA LEU A 880 -21.00 -4.40 -50.03
C LEU A 880 -21.39 -5.24 -51.26
N THR A 881 -22.68 -5.22 -51.58
CA THR A 881 -23.28 -5.69 -52.82
C THR A 881 -24.41 -4.74 -53.21
N MET A 882 -25.09 -5.01 -54.33
CA MET A 882 -26.18 -4.17 -54.83
C MET A 882 -27.48 -4.97 -54.89
N GLY A 883 -28.56 -4.38 -54.39
CA GLY A 883 -29.92 -4.84 -54.66
C GLY A 883 -30.54 -3.95 -55.73
N VAL A 884 -30.78 -4.48 -56.92
CA VAL A 884 -31.39 -3.71 -58.01
C VAL A 884 -32.84 -4.11 -58.21
N VAL A 885 -33.74 -3.13 -58.15
CA VAL A 885 -35.18 -3.32 -58.22
C VAL A 885 -35.76 -2.51 -59.37
N GLN A 886 -36.54 -3.19 -60.21
CA GLN A 886 -37.22 -2.58 -61.34
C GLN A 886 -38.19 -1.49 -60.87
N GLY A 887 -38.36 -0.43 -61.67
CA GLY A 887 -39.35 0.61 -61.43
C GLY A 887 -38.74 1.99 -61.26
N VAL A 888 -39.47 2.87 -60.56
CA VAL A 888 -39.06 4.26 -60.36
C VAL A 888 -39.06 4.59 -58.88
N GLY A 889 -37.95 5.12 -58.37
CA GLY A 889 -37.78 5.46 -56.96
C GLY A 889 -36.64 6.43 -56.71
N LEU A 890 -36.64 7.03 -55.52
CA LEU A 890 -35.64 8.02 -55.10
C LEU A 890 -34.77 7.40 -54.02
N VAL A 891 -33.49 7.19 -54.32
CA VAL A 891 -32.51 6.57 -53.40
C VAL A 891 -31.30 7.49 -53.31
N GLY A 892 -30.98 7.96 -52.09
CA GLY A 892 -29.80 8.81 -51.85
C GLY A 892 -29.74 10.12 -52.65
N GLY A 893 -30.88 10.68 -53.08
CA GLY A 893 -30.94 11.88 -53.94
C GLY A 893 -30.97 11.56 -55.44
N SER A 894 -30.70 10.32 -55.84
CA SER A 894 -30.81 9.84 -57.22
C SER A 894 -32.22 9.31 -57.50
N LEU A 895 -32.91 9.93 -58.45
CA LEU A 895 -34.16 9.41 -58.99
C LEU A 895 -33.82 8.35 -60.03
N TYR A 896 -33.97 7.08 -59.65
CA TYR A 896 -33.76 5.94 -60.54
C TYR A 896 -35.01 5.65 -61.37
N VAL A 897 -34.80 5.34 -62.64
CA VAL A 897 -35.76 4.72 -63.56
C VAL A 897 -35.11 3.45 -64.09
N ILE A 898 -35.46 2.31 -63.52
CA ILE A 898 -34.96 0.99 -63.93
C ILE A 898 -36.03 0.31 -64.76
N GLY A 899 -35.76 0.18 -66.05
CA GLY A 899 -36.63 -0.39 -67.07
C GLY A 899 -36.65 -1.92 -67.09
N THR A 900 -37.17 -2.48 -68.17
CA THR A 900 -37.36 -3.90 -68.41
C THR A 900 -36.59 -4.34 -69.66
N PRO A 901 -36.33 -5.64 -69.85
CA PRO A 901 -35.78 -6.14 -71.12
C PRO A 901 -36.76 -6.07 -72.31
N SER A 902 -37.80 -5.25 -72.24
CA SER A 902 -38.80 -5.05 -73.28
C SER A 902 -38.95 -3.55 -73.57
N ALA A 903 -39.45 -3.23 -74.76
CA ALA A 903 -39.70 -1.84 -75.18
C ALA A 903 -40.52 -1.04 -74.14
N ASP A 904 -39.85 -0.12 -73.47
CA ASP A 904 -40.33 0.69 -72.38
C ASP A 904 -40.70 2.10 -72.85
N ARG A 905 -41.68 2.70 -72.16
CA ARG A 905 -42.10 4.06 -72.46
C ARG A 905 -42.14 4.95 -71.24
N VAL A 906 -41.13 5.81 -71.12
CA VAL A 906 -40.93 6.69 -69.98
C VAL A 906 -41.17 8.17 -70.36
N THR A 907 -41.85 8.92 -69.49
CA THR A 907 -41.97 10.38 -69.63
C THR A 907 -41.84 11.08 -68.28
N VAL A 908 -40.86 11.97 -68.15
CA VAL A 908 -40.60 12.78 -66.95
C VAL A 908 -41.01 14.22 -67.22
N HIS A 909 -41.81 14.83 -66.34
CA HIS A 909 -42.13 16.25 -66.45
C HIS A 909 -42.22 16.94 -65.08
N ALA A 910 -41.74 18.18 -65.03
CA ALA A 910 -41.86 19.03 -63.85
C ALA A 910 -43.26 19.66 -63.78
N GLN A 911 -43.87 19.61 -62.60
CA GLN A 911 -45.16 20.22 -62.31
C GLN A 911 -44.98 21.59 -61.66
N GLY A 912 -45.92 22.52 -61.87
CA GLY A 912 -45.87 23.87 -61.31
C GLY A 912 -45.96 23.96 -59.78
N ASN A 913 -46.10 22.83 -59.08
CA ASN A 913 -46.12 22.70 -57.62
C ASN A 913 -44.77 22.21 -57.03
N GLY A 914 -43.70 22.17 -57.82
CA GLY A 914 -42.37 21.74 -57.37
C GLY A 914 -42.19 20.23 -57.28
N ARG A 915 -42.98 19.43 -58.01
CA ARG A 915 -42.84 17.97 -58.08
C ARG A 915 -42.39 17.51 -59.46
N LEU A 916 -41.60 16.45 -59.51
CA LEU A 916 -41.33 15.68 -60.71
C LEU A 916 -42.34 14.54 -60.82
N LYS A 917 -42.95 14.39 -61.99
CA LYS A 917 -43.90 13.31 -62.28
C LYS A 917 -43.34 12.42 -63.37
N VAL A 918 -43.15 11.14 -63.05
CA VAL A 918 -42.60 10.12 -63.95
C VAL A 918 -43.71 9.17 -64.34
N HIS A 919 -44.02 9.11 -65.63
CA HIS A 919 -44.83 8.08 -66.25
C HIS A 919 -43.92 6.99 -66.79
N ALA A 920 -44.23 5.73 -66.49
CA ALA A 920 -43.62 4.57 -67.13
C ALA A 920 -44.68 3.46 -67.22
N ASP A 921 -44.67 2.68 -68.30
CA ASP A 921 -45.63 1.60 -68.56
C ASP A 921 -45.36 0.33 -67.78
N PHE A 922 -44.16 0.19 -67.21
CA PHE A 922 -43.77 -0.89 -66.29
C PHE A 922 -44.07 -0.61 -64.81
N LEU A 923 -44.70 0.53 -64.46
CA LEU A 923 -45.04 0.84 -63.06
C LEU A 923 -46.16 -0.07 -62.52
N GLN A 924 -45.93 -0.68 -61.36
CA GLN A 924 -46.94 -1.41 -60.61
C GLN A 924 -47.66 -0.46 -59.63
N GLY A 925 -48.99 -0.32 -59.76
CA GLY A 925 -49.81 0.48 -58.82
C GLY A 925 -50.32 1.84 -59.32
N GLY A 926 -50.03 2.24 -60.55
CA GLY A 926 -50.59 3.44 -61.18
C GLY A 926 -49.82 3.90 -62.42
N PRO A 927 -50.36 4.83 -63.23
CA PRO A 927 -49.74 5.25 -64.49
C PRO A 927 -48.56 6.22 -64.29
N PHE A 928 -48.24 6.62 -63.06
CA PHE A 928 -47.13 7.50 -62.72
C PHE A 928 -46.79 7.47 -61.22
N VAL A 929 -45.58 7.90 -60.90
CA VAL A 929 -45.12 8.25 -59.55
C VAL A 929 -44.70 9.72 -59.48
N THR A 930 -44.66 10.31 -58.28
CA THR A 930 -44.22 11.71 -58.11
C THR A 930 -43.25 11.89 -56.95
N PHE A 931 -42.23 12.71 -57.17
CA PHE A 931 -41.20 13.06 -56.19
C PHE A 931 -41.12 14.56 -55.99
N SER A 932 -40.61 15.01 -54.85
CA SER A 932 -40.22 16.42 -54.67
C SER A 932 -39.09 16.72 -55.65
N ALA A 933 -39.22 17.76 -56.47
CA ALA A 933 -38.14 18.13 -57.39
C ALA A 933 -36.90 18.64 -56.64
N ALA A 934 -37.05 19.09 -55.39
CA ALA A 934 -35.95 19.55 -54.56
C ALA A 934 -35.12 18.42 -53.94
N ASP A 935 -35.67 17.20 -53.90
CA ASP A 935 -35.01 16.04 -53.29
C ASP A 935 -34.29 15.19 -54.35
N VAL A 936 -34.41 15.56 -55.63
CA VAL A 936 -33.76 14.89 -56.75
C VAL A 936 -32.55 15.71 -57.19
N GLU A 937 -31.38 15.17 -56.92
CA GLU A 937 -30.10 15.74 -57.33
C GLU A 937 -29.77 15.33 -58.78
N ILE A 938 -30.07 14.07 -59.13
CA ILE A 938 -29.85 13.51 -60.46
C ILE A 938 -30.96 12.53 -60.85
N LEU A 939 -31.28 12.48 -62.14
CA LEU A 939 -32.11 11.44 -62.75
C LEU A 939 -31.21 10.41 -63.43
N LEU A 940 -31.28 9.15 -62.99
CA LEU A 940 -30.55 8.04 -63.60
C LEU A 940 -31.55 7.06 -64.21
N ALA A 941 -31.49 6.85 -65.52
CA ALA A 941 -32.38 5.94 -66.22
C ALA A 941 -31.59 4.86 -66.96
N TYR A 942 -31.98 3.62 -66.74
CA TYR A 942 -31.44 2.43 -67.38
C TYR A 942 -32.63 1.66 -67.95
N LEU A 943 -32.86 1.74 -69.27
CA LEU A 943 -34.04 1.15 -69.91
C LEU A 943 -33.80 -0.30 -70.35
N CYS A 944 -32.53 -0.66 -70.57
CA CYS A 944 -32.01 -2.00 -70.74
C CYS A 944 -32.16 -2.59 -72.14
N GLY A 945 -33.29 -3.20 -72.48
CA GLY A 945 -33.39 -3.91 -73.74
C GLY A 945 -34.75 -3.75 -74.38
N GLY A 946 -34.79 -3.71 -75.70
CA GLY A 946 -36.00 -3.42 -76.48
C GLY A 946 -35.96 -2.01 -77.05
N ASP A 947 -36.88 -1.71 -77.97
CA ASP A 947 -36.93 -0.39 -78.62
C ASP A 947 -37.58 0.65 -77.69
N ASP A 948 -36.77 1.26 -76.85
CA ASP A 948 -37.20 2.09 -75.73
C ASP A 948 -37.47 3.54 -76.13
N ARG A 949 -38.36 4.19 -75.39
CA ARG A 949 -38.71 5.61 -75.59
C ARG A 949 -38.78 6.36 -74.29
N MET A 950 -37.77 7.19 -74.04
CA MET A 950 -37.75 8.10 -72.90
C MET A 950 -37.81 9.56 -73.33
N THR A 951 -38.67 10.32 -72.64
CA THR A 951 -38.76 11.78 -72.84
C THR A 951 -38.72 12.49 -71.50
N VAL A 952 -37.65 13.25 -71.27
CA VAL A 952 -37.55 14.24 -70.19
C VAL A 952 -37.99 15.58 -70.77
N ASN A 953 -39.08 16.15 -70.24
CA ASN A 953 -39.63 17.39 -70.78
C ASN A 953 -38.67 18.56 -70.53
N GLY A 954 -38.53 19.50 -71.46
CA GLY A 954 -37.59 20.62 -71.38
C GLY A 954 -37.81 21.59 -70.21
N ASN A 955 -38.86 21.42 -69.41
CA ASN A 955 -39.06 22.13 -68.15
C ASN A 955 -38.45 21.42 -66.92
N VAL A 956 -37.83 20.25 -67.10
CA VAL A 956 -37.08 19.51 -66.08
C VAL A 956 -35.62 19.94 -66.17
N GLY A 957 -35.14 20.69 -65.18
CA GLY A 957 -33.77 21.22 -65.15
C GLY A 957 -32.79 20.40 -64.30
N VAL A 958 -33.13 19.16 -63.97
CA VAL A 958 -32.27 18.26 -63.18
C VAL A 958 -31.23 17.64 -64.10
N GLN A 959 -30.02 17.45 -63.60
CA GLN A 959 -28.98 16.70 -64.31
C GLN A 959 -29.43 15.25 -64.55
N ALA A 960 -29.04 14.63 -65.66
CA ALA A 960 -29.45 13.27 -65.94
C ALA A 960 -28.38 12.41 -66.62
N ILE A 961 -28.48 11.09 -66.44
CA ILE A 961 -27.87 10.08 -67.31
C ILE A 961 -29.01 9.18 -67.78
N LEU A 962 -29.19 9.08 -69.09
CA LEU A 962 -30.23 8.28 -69.73
C LEU A 962 -29.56 7.23 -70.62
N GLN A 963 -29.79 5.96 -70.32
CA GLN A 963 -29.25 4.83 -71.06
C GLN A 963 -30.40 4.02 -71.66
N GLY A 964 -30.38 3.90 -72.99
CA GLY A 964 -31.30 3.08 -73.78
C GLY A 964 -30.98 1.61 -73.57
N GLY A 965 -29.83 1.18 -74.09
CA GLY A 965 -29.33 -0.19 -73.96
C GLY A 965 -29.39 -0.89 -75.32
N ASP A 966 -29.78 -2.16 -75.37
CA ASP A 966 -29.89 -2.90 -76.64
C ASP A 966 -31.27 -2.68 -77.27
N GLY A 967 -31.36 -2.09 -78.47
CA GLY A 967 -32.61 -1.84 -79.18
C GLY A 967 -32.53 -0.58 -80.05
N ASP A 968 -33.51 -0.35 -80.94
CA ASP A 968 -33.57 0.93 -81.65
C ASP A 968 -34.25 1.98 -80.75
N ASP A 969 -33.47 2.71 -79.97
CA ASP A 969 -33.92 3.56 -78.87
C ASP A 969 -34.18 5.00 -79.28
N ARG A 970 -35.04 5.67 -78.51
CA ARG A 970 -35.28 7.11 -78.65
C ARG A 970 -35.27 7.81 -77.31
N LEU A 971 -34.20 8.57 -77.07
CA LEU A 971 -33.99 9.29 -75.82
C LEU A 971 -34.01 10.80 -76.06
N ILE A 972 -34.85 11.51 -75.29
CA ILE A 972 -34.97 12.97 -75.33
C ILE A 972 -34.68 13.52 -73.93
N ALA A 973 -33.66 14.34 -73.83
CA ALA A 973 -33.25 15.01 -72.60
C ALA A 973 -33.99 16.35 -72.37
N GLY A 974 -33.86 16.83 -71.13
CA GLY A 974 -34.63 17.94 -70.57
C GLY A 974 -33.98 19.30 -70.78
N GLY A 975 -34.05 20.14 -69.74
CA GLY A 975 -33.41 21.45 -69.69
C GLY A 975 -32.19 21.53 -68.77
N GLY A 976 -31.79 20.41 -68.14
CA GLY A 976 -30.56 20.28 -67.35
C GLY A 976 -29.50 19.48 -68.10
N PRO A 977 -28.20 19.60 -67.72
CA PRO A 977 -27.12 18.87 -68.38
C PRO A 977 -27.34 17.36 -68.33
N THR A 978 -27.20 16.68 -69.45
CA THR A 978 -27.54 15.26 -69.57
C THR A 978 -26.49 14.48 -70.35
N VAL A 979 -26.19 13.25 -69.89
CA VAL A 979 -25.57 12.22 -70.73
C VAL A 979 -26.66 11.34 -71.33
N LEU A 980 -26.65 11.16 -72.64
CA LEU A 980 -27.49 10.21 -73.36
C LEU A 980 -26.60 9.11 -73.95
N LEU A 981 -26.93 7.87 -73.66
CA LEU A 981 -26.29 6.68 -74.19
C LEU A 981 -27.35 5.91 -74.99
N GLY A 982 -27.15 5.76 -76.30
CA GLY A 982 -28.00 4.93 -77.14
C GLY A 982 -27.82 3.47 -76.76
N GLY A 983 -26.62 2.95 -76.96
CA GLY A 983 -26.27 1.57 -76.65
C GLY A 983 -26.10 0.79 -77.94
N GLY A 984 -26.75 -0.36 -78.08
CA GLY A 984 -26.68 -1.16 -79.30
C GLY A 984 -27.96 -1.07 -80.12
N GLY A 985 -27.92 -0.49 -81.32
CA GLY A 985 -29.09 -0.34 -82.17
C GLY A 985 -28.97 0.84 -83.12
N ASN A 986 -30.08 1.31 -83.69
CA ASN A 986 -30.10 2.56 -84.47
C ASN A 986 -30.87 3.63 -83.70
N ASP A 987 -30.16 4.40 -82.91
CA ASP A 987 -30.72 5.22 -81.87
C ASP A 987 -31.02 6.65 -82.33
N GLU A 988 -31.98 7.29 -81.66
CA GLU A 988 -32.32 8.70 -81.85
C GLU A 988 -32.16 9.46 -80.52
N LEU A 989 -31.05 10.18 -80.37
CA LEU A 989 -30.68 10.90 -79.16
C LEU A 989 -30.83 12.41 -79.33
N LEU A 990 -31.55 13.08 -78.41
CA LEU A 990 -31.77 14.53 -78.44
C LEU A 990 -31.38 15.17 -77.09
N GLY A 991 -30.33 16.00 -77.05
CA GLY A 991 -29.74 16.63 -75.85
C GLY A 991 -30.62 17.69 -75.18
N GLY A 992 -31.25 18.55 -75.96
CA GLY A 992 -32.24 19.49 -75.45
C GLY A 992 -31.66 20.88 -75.17
N GLY A 993 -31.51 21.26 -73.90
CA GLY A 993 -31.42 22.65 -73.47
C GLY A 993 -30.12 23.12 -72.80
N ALA A 994 -29.25 22.21 -72.40
CA ALA A 994 -28.04 22.48 -71.63
C ALA A 994 -26.80 21.99 -72.39
N ASN A 995 -25.62 22.01 -71.78
CA ASN A 995 -24.45 21.37 -72.38
C ASN A 995 -24.55 19.87 -72.13
N ASP A 996 -24.86 19.11 -73.17
CA ASP A 996 -25.17 17.68 -73.07
C ASP A 996 -24.04 16.84 -73.70
N ILE A 997 -23.95 15.57 -73.31
CA ILE A 997 -23.05 14.57 -73.89
C ILE A 997 -23.92 13.47 -74.49
N LEU A 998 -23.80 13.22 -75.79
CA LEU A 998 -24.56 12.21 -76.52
C LEU A 998 -23.57 11.19 -77.08
N ILE A 999 -23.79 9.92 -76.78
CA ILE A 999 -22.99 8.79 -77.25
C ILE A 999 -23.96 7.82 -77.93
N GLY A 1000 -23.80 7.61 -79.23
CA GLY A 1000 -24.64 6.73 -80.04
C GLY A 1000 -24.46 5.29 -79.60
N GLY A 1001 -23.25 4.76 -79.81
CA GLY A 1001 -22.88 3.42 -79.40
C GLY A 1001 -22.61 2.56 -80.63
N LEU A 1002 -23.30 1.41 -80.76
CA LEU A 1002 -23.17 0.54 -81.93
C LEU A 1002 -24.37 0.70 -82.85
N GLY A 1003 -24.14 1.02 -84.12
CA GLY A 1003 -25.14 1.01 -85.19
C GLY A 1003 -25.27 2.37 -85.85
N ARG A 1004 -26.42 2.67 -86.46
CA ARG A 1004 -26.57 3.92 -87.24
C ARG A 1004 -27.41 4.93 -86.52
N ASP A 1005 -26.74 5.81 -85.83
CA ASP A 1005 -27.35 6.68 -84.84
C ASP A 1005 -27.65 8.07 -85.38
N ARG A 1006 -28.65 8.70 -84.76
CA ARG A 1006 -29.04 10.08 -85.01
C ARG A 1006 -28.95 10.88 -83.73
N LEU A 1007 -27.88 11.67 -83.63
CA LEU A 1007 -27.62 12.51 -82.47
C LEU A 1007 -27.93 13.97 -82.79
N SER A 1008 -28.68 14.63 -81.91
CA SER A 1008 -28.91 16.07 -81.98
C SER A 1008 -28.70 16.76 -80.64
N GLY A 1009 -27.68 17.60 -80.52
CA GLY A 1009 -27.31 18.28 -79.27
C GLY A 1009 -28.40 19.23 -78.78
N GLY A 1010 -28.83 20.18 -79.61
CA GLY A 1010 -29.92 21.09 -79.30
C GLY A 1010 -29.43 22.50 -78.98
N ARG A 1011 -29.61 22.98 -77.75
CA ARG A 1011 -29.10 24.29 -77.29
C ARG A 1011 -28.05 24.04 -76.21
N GLY A 1012 -26.93 24.72 -76.28
CA GLY A 1012 -25.80 24.48 -75.38
C GLY A 1012 -24.56 24.20 -76.21
N ASP A 1013 -23.41 24.15 -75.54
CA ASP A 1013 -22.21 23.58 -76.13
C ASP A 1013 -22.29 22.06 -75.90
N ASP A 1014 -22.57 21.26 -76.93
CA ASP A 1014 -22.84 19.82 -76.81
C ASP A 1014 -21.65 18.96 -77.27
N ALA A 1015 -21.47 17.78 -76.69
CA ALA A 1015 -20.51 16.78 -77.16
C ALA A 1015 -21.27 15.60 -77.79
N LEU A 1016 -21.05 15.34 -79.08
CA LEU A 1016 -21.73 14.28 -79.83
C LEU A 1016 -20.69 13.25 -80.31
N LEU A 1017 -20.87 12.01 -79.91
CA LEU A 1017 -20.01 10.86 -80.23
C LEU A 1017 -20.87 9.83 -80.99
N GLY A 1018 -20.50 9.50 -82.23
CA GLY A 1018 -21.22 8.52 -83.05
C GLY A 1018 -21.10 7.11 -82.47
N GLY A 1019 -19.87 6.64 -82.31
CA GLY A 1019 -19.55 5.34 -81.70
C GLY A 1019 -19.47 5.33 -80.17
N SER A 1020 -18.85 4.28 -79.63
CA SER A 1020 -18.66 4.06 -78.19
C SER A 1020 -17.53 4.87 -77.54
N ALA A 1021 -17.60 5.04 -76.22
CA ALA A 1021 -16.56 5.66 -75.39
C ALA A 1021 -16.02 4.73 -74.29
N SER A 1022 -14.75 4.88 -73.93
CA SER A 1022 -14.18 4.18 -72.77
C SER A 1022 -14.92 4.55 -71.48
N ASN A 1023 -15.22 3.56 -70.63
CA ASN A 1023 -15.92 3.75 -69.35
C ASN A 1023 -17.37 4.28 -69.49
N GLU A 1024 -18.04 4.07 -70.63
CA GLU A 1024 -19.46 4.39 -70.79
C GLU A 1024 -20.39 3.60 -69.85
N ASP A 1025 -19.91 2.48 -69.31
CA ASP A 1025 -20.59 1.70 -68.26
C ASP A 1025 -20.32 2.21 -66.82
N ASP A 1026 -19.45 3.20 -66.64
CA ASP A 1026 -19.07 3.75 -65.33
C ASP A 1026 -19.74 5.11 -65.10
N VAL A 1027 -20.79 5.08 -64.28
CA VAL A 1027 -21.60 6.26 -63.92
C VAL A 1027 -20.75 7.38 -63.33
N ASP A 1028 -19.73 7.08 -62.53
CA ASP A 1028 -18.88 8.11 -61.92
C ASP A 1028 -18.01 8.81 -62.97
N ALA A 1029 -17.51 8.07 -63.96
CA ALA A 1029 -16.80 8.63 -65.11
C ALA A 1029 -17.72 9.51 -65.98
N LEU A 1030 -18.95 9.06 -66.26
CA LEU A 1030 -19.95 9.84 -66.99
C LEU A 1030 -20.31 11.13 -66.25
N LEU A 1031 -20.45 11.09 -64.92
CA LEU A 1031 -20.72 12.26 -64.09
C LEU A 1031 -19.54 13.22 -64.06
N ALA A 1032 -18.32 12.71 -63.98
CA ALA A 1032 -17.11 13.53 -64.07
C ALA A 1032 -17.02 14.24 -65.44
N ALA A 1033 -17.32 13.51 -66.52
CA ALA A 1033 -17.34 14.07 -67.86
C ALA A 1033 -18.41 15.17 -67.99
N LEU A 1034 -19.63 14.89 -67.54
CA LEU A 1034 -20.72 15.84 -67.59
C LEU A 1034 -20.44 17.07 -66.72
N ALA A 1035 -19.85 16.91 -65.54
CA ALA A 1035 -19.47 18.02 -64.67
C ALA A 1035 -18.43 18.94 -65.33
N VAL A 1036 -17.44 18.37 -66.02
CA VAL A 1036 -16.46 19.12 -66.79
C VAL A 1036 -17.12 19.82 -67.97
N TRP A 1037 -17.95 19.13 -68.74
CA TRP A 1037 -18.55 19.67 -69.96
C TRP A 1037 -19.61 20.75 -69.69
N ALA A 1038 -20.38 20.56 -68.61
CA ALA A 1038 -21.35 21.52 -68.11
C ALA A 1038 -20.73 22.65 -67.26
N SER A 1039 -19.42 22.62 -67.01
CA SER A 1039 -18.74 23.65 -66.23
C SER A 1039 -18.74 25.02 -66.92
N SER A 1040 -18.51 26.07 -66.13
CA SER A 1040 -18.33 27.43 -66.65
C SER A 1040 -16.93 27.69 -67.23
N ASP A 1041 -16.05 26.68 -67.31
CA ASP A 1041 -14.71 26.83 -67.87
C ASP A 1041 -14.78 27.17 -69.36
N ASP A 1042 -13.71 27.72 -69.92
CA ASP A 1042 -13.69 28.04 -71.34
C ASP A 1042 -13.69 26.75 -72.20
N TYR A 1043 -14.22 26.86 -73.43
CA TYR A 1043 -14.42 25.72 -74.32
C TYR A 1043 -13.16 24.88 -74.55
N ALA A 1044 -11.98 25.50 -74.69
CA ALA A 1044 -10.74 24.76 -74.94
C ALA A 1044 -10.32 23.93 -73.72
N THR A 1045 -10.52 24.47 -72.51
CA THR A 1045 -10.27 23.75 -71.25
C THR A 1045 -11.21 22.55 -71.10
N ARG A 1046 -12.50 22.71 -71.42
CA ARG A 1046 -13.47 21.60 -71.37
C ARG A 1046 -13.16 20.51 -72.39
N VAL A 1047 -12.80 20.86 -73.62
CA VAL A 1047 -12.39 19.90 -74.67
C VAL A 1047 -11.15 19.11 -74.26
N ALA A 1048 -10.10 19.79 -73.75
CA ALA A 1048 -8.88 19.12 -73.32
C ALA A 1048 -9.10 18.17 -72.14
N ALA A 1049 -10.04 18.50 -71.25
CA ALA A 1049 -10.43 17.62 -70.16
C ALA A 1049 -11.29 16.44 -70.63
N MET A 1050 -12.12 16.60 -71.67
CA MET A 1050 -12.85 15.48 -72.29
C MET A 1050 -11.93 14.45 -72.92
N ASP A 1051 -10.87 14.88 -73.62
CA ASP A 1051 -9.86 14.00 -74.23
C ASP A 1051 -9.08 13.17 -73.18
N ALA A 1052 -9.06 13.62 -71.93
CA ALA A 1052 -8.45 12.89 -70.82
C ALA A 1052 -9.41 11.90 -70.12
N ILE A 1053 -10.72 12.07 -70.30
CA ILE A 1053 -11.76 11.28 -69.64
C ILE A 1053 -12.28 10.16 -70.55
N PHE A 1054 -12.43 10.45 -71.85
CA PHE A 1054 -12.89 9.49 -72.85
C PHE A 1054 -11.84 9.24 -73.92
N SER A 1055 -11.62 7.98 -74.25
CA SER A 1055 -11.16 7.58 -75.59
C SER A 1055 -12.36 7.12 -76.40
N VAL A 1056 -12.57 7.71 -77.57
CA VAL A 1056 -13.68 7.38 -78.47
C VAL A 1056 -13.23 6.30 -79.46
N ALA A 1057 -14.11 5.36 -79.75
CA ALA A 1057 -13.92 4.35 -80.79
C ALA A 1057 -14.98 4.53 -81.88
N ASP A 1058 -14.53 4.54 -83.14
CA ASP A 1058 -15.40 4.45 -84.31
C ASP A 1058 -16.00 3.02 -84.36
N ASP A 1059 -17.31 2.91 -84.50
CA ASP A 1059 -18.03 1.63 -84.60
C ASP A 1059 -18.15 1.13 -86.06
N GLU A 1060 -17.63 1.91 -87.01
CA GLU A 1060 -17.62 1.67 -88.46
C GLU A 1060 -18.99 1.82 -89.18
N ASP A 1061 -20.04 2.29 -88.51
CA ASP A 1061 -21.33 2.57 -89.13
C ASP A 1061 -21.46 4.06 -89.55
N GLU A 1062 -22.53 4.40 -90.30
CA GLU A 1062 -22.73 5.79 -90.78
C GLU A 1062 -23.70 6.55 -89.87
N ASP A 1063 -23.17 7.45 -89.04
CA ASP A 1063 -23.96 8.24 -88.10
C ASP A 1063 -24.35 9.63 -88.63
N GLU A 1064 -25.42 10.20 -88.07
CA GLU A 1064 -25.85 11.58 -88.30
C GLU A 1064 -25.78 12.41 -87.00
N LEU A 1065 -24.74 13.24 -86.88
CA LEU A 1065 -24.50 14.09 -85.71
C LEU A 1065 -24.81 15.56 -86.04
N THR A 1066 -25.76 16.15 -85.32
CA THR A 1066 -26.20 17.54 -85.49
C THR A 1066 -26.11 18.33 -84.19
N GLY A 1067 -25.10 19.18 -84.06
CA GLY A 1067 -24.80 19.93 -82.81
C GLY A 1067 -25.95 20.84 -82.37
N GLY A 1068 -26.15 21.98 -83.03
CA GLY A 1068 -27.33 22.81 -82.80
C GLY A 1068 -26.96 24.28 -82.56
N ALA A 1069 -27.31 24.82 -81.40
CA ALA A 1069 -27.06 26.19 -81.01
C ALA A 1069 -26.04 26.26 -79.86
N GLY A 1070 -24.78 26.50 -80.20
CA GLY A 1070 -23.65 26.65 -79.28
C GLY A 1070 -22.35 26.37 -80.02
N ARG A 1071 -21.29 26.02 -79.29
CA ARG A 1071 -20.06 25.44 -79.84
C ARG A 1071 -20.05 23.96 -79.49
N ASP A 1072 -20.28 23.13 -80.49
CA ASP A 1072 -20.43 21.69 -80.30
C ASP A 1072 -19.12 20.95 -80.63
N LEU A 1073 -18.82 19.90 -79.88
CA LEU A 1073 -17.70 18.98 -80.07
C LEU A 1073 -18.21 17.71 -80.73
N PHE A 1074 -17.56 17.28 -81.82
CA PHE A 1074 -17.95 16.08 -82.56
C PHE A 1074 -16.81 15.07 -82.56
N PHE A 1075 -17.13 13.82 -82.22
CA PHE A 1075 -16.29 12.67 -82.48
C PHE A 1075 -17.06 11.76 -83.45
N GLY A 1076 -16.63 11.76 -84.70
CA GLY A 1076 -17.25 10.99 -85.77
C GLY A 1076 -16.22 10.16 -86.53
N GLY A 1077 -16.63 8.98 -86.95
CA GLY A 1077 -15.89 8.00 -87.72
C GLY A 1077 -15.81 8.29 -89.22
N LEU A 1078 -15.19 7.36 -89.94
CA LEU A 1078 -15.06 7.42 -91.40
C LEU A 1078 -16.37 7.06 -92.11
N GLY A 1079 -17.27 8.04 -92.25
CA GLY A 1079 -18.56 7.83 -92.93
C GLY A 1079 -19.64 8.81 -92.48
N ASP A 1080 -19.42 9.39 -91.30
CA ASP A 1080 -20.40 10.18 -90.59
C ASP A 1080 -20.76 11.51 -91.24
N ARG A 1081 -21.99 11.93 -90.98
CA ARG A 1081 -22.56 13.18 -91.45
C ARG A 1081 -22.66 14.17 -90.30
N LEU A 1082 -21.66 15.04 -90.22
CA LEU A 1082 -21.60 16.11 -89.23
C LEU A 1082 -22.28 17.40 -89.74
N ARG A 1083 -23.13 18.01 -88.92
CA ARG A 1083 -23.76 19.32 -89.20
C ARG A 1083 -23.82 20.21 -87.96
N ASP A 1084 -23.11 21.33 -87.99
CA ASP A 1084 -23.29 22.41 -86.99
C ASP A 1084 -24.17 23.55 -87.58
N ARG A 1085 -25.19 23.98 -86.80
CA ARG A 1085 -26.13 25.04 -87.18
C ARG A 1085 -25.61 26.45 -86.86
N ALA A 1086 -24.62 26.61 -85.98
CA ALA A 1086 -24.13 27.91 -85.53
C ALA A 1086 -23.05 28.51 -86.45
N THR A 1087 -22.19 27.69 -87.07
CA THR A 1087 -21.05 28.18 -87.89
C THR A 1087 -21.28 28.12 -89.41
N GLY A 1088 -22.24 27.33 -89.90
CA GLY A 1088 -22.53 27.23 -91.35
C GLY A 1088 -21.38 26.68 -92.21
N CYS A 1089 -20.34 26.13 -91.60
CA CYS A 1089 -19.20 25.46 -92.22
C CYS A 1089 -18.97 24.08 -91.55
N ASN A 1090 -18.31 23.15 -92.25
CA ASN A 1090 -17.84 21.89 -91.65
C ASN A 1090 -17.09 22.20 -90.33
N PRO A 1091 -17.37 21.48 -89.23
CA PRO A 1091 -16.86 21.81 -87.90
C PRO A 1091 -15.33 21.86 -87.86
N GLU A 1092 -14.76 22.86 -87.18
CA GLU A 1092 -13.32 23.19 -87.18
C GLU A 1092 -12.44 22.27 -86.32
N THR A 1093 -12.98 21.25 -85.66
CA THR A 1093 -12.21 20.23 -84.95
C THR A 1093 -12.98 18.91 -84.94
N VAL A 1094 -12.57 17.98 -85.80
CA VAL A 1094 -12.86 16.54 -85.69
C VAL A 1094 -11.62 15.94 -85.04
N LEU A 1095 -11.78 15.26 -83.91
CA LEU A 1095 -10.73 14.44 -83.30
C LEU A 1095 -10.90 12.99 -83.77
#